data_AF-A0A7S2SMG8-F1
#
_entry.id   AF-A0A7S2SMG8-F1
#
_cell.length_a   1.000
_cell.length_b   1.000
_cell.length_c   1.000
_cell.angle_alpha   90.00
_cell.angle_beta   90.00
_cell.angle_gamma   90.00
#
_symmetry.space_group_name_H-M   'P 1'
#
loop_
_entity.id
_entity.type
_entity.pdbx_description
1 polymer ?
#
loop_
_entity_poly.entity_id
_entity_poly.type
_entity_poly.pdbx_seq_one_letter_code
_entity_poly.pdbx_strand_id
1 'polypeptide(L)'
;RKSAITMQARFRGIQERKRLAEQKRHLAASKLQALFRSRKTRQMLFLIAEKRHAAQVIQRRWRGRLAREMMQVFRVEKTRNNRAAKLIQALVRGYIARGKFVEHVENERCWVELRICGASETRIARKLEEGKIFVNAAFKHGSKYDGELQKIFQDIAIKDVTNNISLNGEKWAKFVLQAPGMNSKLERSRVDTVFATCKRAPDVYSLQWPEFLKALVQLAIELYIMPEYKQIQNERAEEKKLSAKDEKRATNTTPEQRKQARQDEKERIKQENQELKDGLISAAKYGKGLEGKQALFLQLFEQYLWLSPAAKVHYAKLEKRTNEKFSKAASVVQRRFRGLQARGFMEFYRKQRAEEEETQRLACAAIIIQSFWRRCRSRAEVVKRLKLVLQKCIDPDTGDPYWFNKATEASTWHKPSLLGASDVDSKIILPNKEEEFTVICVECKEEPATVLCNDCADPFCENCCRKNHQTIENHKFSAIDNCKECEYQAVTRRCNVCITSYCCTCFEITHKDCSHTPEFASHKWSPLVKLCVECENRAVKWRCTECGDDFCSKCFKDLHKKGKRKSHRFHALPYLTTALAEREQKLEDELLARKEKERFDAFRKERERIETEEVAIKLQAIWRGRKGRKAGQLLLKEARKKERHLWKQTKEDNAERGKLKNKLKLLVGKAPIFETDDEETKALKKMGFKGSTLGKAAIKLGAALPFGEELPGLVKVYPNETYVDTKEDWTQLVEIGEYIRLNNQSFLVKQHRGEKLWPTKLRKEAMKSTKFPTRIHLDFRYIPGPDDTEFVKVYGYKLGRLTNRQEKLLNNSRGVIDIGMGGIKEKAKGLVKEKLGDALATYEVESRFAALKGMASEKVEGTKGVLEKGGKWKKKLKSKARLLGSVLGKEYDDDLDDDEHKPSGKIQEEEEEEEEDPALILAQELAAAAEMNEENTLESNAEGQLPPLPENWQEYYDDTHQAYYYYNVETTETTWERPI
;
A
#
# COMPACT_ATOMS: atom_id res chain seq x y z
N ARG A 1 70.42 80.47 44.48
CA ARG A 1 69.12 79.73 44.40
C ARG A 1 68.78 79.27 42.98
N LYS A 2 68.77 80.15 41.96
CA LYS A 2 68.48 79.76 40.55
C LYS A 2 69.40 78.66 40.01
N SER A 3 70.72 78.75 40.22
CA SER A 3 71.69 77.76 39.72
C SER A 3 71.52 76.35 40.32
N ALA A 4 71.16 76.26 41.60
CA ALA A 4 70.89 74.98 42.28
C ALA A 4 69.65 74.27 41.70
N ILE A 5 68.60 75.03 41.36
CA ILE A 5 67.39 74.49 40.71
C ILE A 5 67.75 73.94 39.32
N THR A 6 68.59 74.63 38.55
CA THR A 6 69.04 74.16 37.23
C THR A 6 69.84 72.86 37.31
N MET A 7 70.73 72.73 38.31
CA MET A 7 71.49 71.50 38.54
C MET A 7 70.58 70.33 38.95
N GLN A 8 69.62 70.58 39.86
CA GLN A 8 68.64 69.57 40.28
C GLN A 8 67.74 69.13 39.13
N ALA A 9 67.29 70.05 38.28
CA ALA A 9 66.50 69.74 37.09
C ALA A 9 67.31 68.87 36.09
N ARG A 10 68.60 69.20 35.87
CA ARG A 10 69.48 68.41 35.02
C ARG A 10 69.71 67.00 35.57
N PHE A 11 69.94 66.86 36.87
CA PHE A 11 70.13 65.56 37.53
C PHE A 11 68.87 64.70 37.46
N ARG A 12 67.68 65.26 37.76
CA ARG A 12 66.39 64.57 37.58
C ARG A 12 66.18 64.13 36.13
N GLY A 13 66.55 64.98 35.16
CA GLY A 13 66.50 64.62 33.74
C GLY A 13 67.45 63.48 33.36
N ILE A 14 68.64 63.39 33.98
CA ILE A 14 69.58 62.27 33.76
C ILE A 14 69.02 60.97 34.36
N GLN A 15 68.48 61.04 35.59
CA GLN A 15 67.84 59.90 36.24
C GLN A 15 66.65 59.38 35.43
N GLU A 16 65.77 60.27 34.96
CA GLU A 16 64.61 59.88 34.18
C GLU A 16 65.01 59.28 32.82
N ARG A 17 66.06 59.80 32.17
CA ARG A 17 66.59 59.20 30.93
C ARG A 17 67.18 57.80 31.14
N LYS A 18 67.86 57.56 32.27
CA LYS A 18 68.35 56.21 32.61
C LYS A 18 67.18 55.25 32.83
N ARG A 19 66.18 55.65 33.62
CA ARG A 19 64.94 54.89 33.84
C ARG A 19 64.21 54.58 32.52
N LEU A 20 64.05 55.57 31.64
CA LEU A 20 63.43 55.39 30.33
C LEU A 20 64.24 54.45 29.41
N ALA A 21 65.58 54.51 29.44
CA ALA A 21 66.43 53.60 28.68
C ALA A 21 66.29 52.14 29.17
N GLU A 22 66.18 51.95 30.47
CA GLU A 22 65.96 50.64 31.10
C GLU A 22 64.57 50.10 30.77
N GLN A 23 63.52 50.93 30.84
CA GLN A 23 62.18 50.57 30.36
C GLN A 23 62.16 50.18 28.88
N LYS A 24 62.90 50.89 28.01
CA LYS A 24 63.03 50.51 26.59
C LYS A 24 63.70 49.15 26.41
N ARG A 25 64.71 48.81 27.23
CA ARG A 25 65.36 47.49 27.22
C ARG A 25 64.41 46.39 27.69
N HIS A 26 63.64 46.62 28.76
CA HIS A 26 62.63 45.68 29.22
C HIS A 26 61.54 45.46 28.15
N LEU A 27 61.06 46.51 27.49
CA LEU A 27 60.11 46.40 26.38
C LEU A 27 60.69 45.61 25.19
N ALA A 28 61.95 45.82 24.84
CA ALA A 28 62.62 45.06 23.79
C ALA A 28 62.78 43.58 24.17
N ALA A 29 63.15 43.29 25.42
CA ALA A 29 63.25 41.92 25.95
C ALA A 29 61.88 41.23 25.97
N SER A 30 60.82 41.91 26.40
CA SER A 30 59.45 41.38 26.37
C SER A 30 58.98 41.08 24.94
N LYS A 31 59.32 41.92 23.96
CA LYS A 31 59.05 41.65 22.54
C LYS A 31 59.77 40.40 22.03
N LEU A 32 61.06 40.25 22.35
CA LEU A 32 61.83 39.06 21.98
C LEU A 32 61.28 37.78 22.65
N GLN A 33 60.92 37.85 23.93
CA GLN A 33 60.30 36.75 24.65
C GLN A 33 58.93 36.38 24.07
N ALA A 34 58.11 37.36 23.68
CA ALA A 34 56.83 37.11 23.01
C ALA A 34 57.02 36.42 21.65
N LEU A 35 58.00 36.85 20.85
CA LEU A 35 58.35 36.21 19.58
C LEU A 35 58.83 34.78 19.78
N PHE A 36 59.66 34.52 20.80
CA PHE A 36 60.14 33.17 21.11
C PHE A 36 59.00 32.24 21.55
N ARG A 37 58.12 32.70 22.45
CA ARG A 37 56.93 31.93 22.87
C ARG A 37 56.04 31.61 21.66
N SER A 38 55.79 32.59 20.79
CA SER A 38 55.02 32.37 19.56
C SER A 38 55.66 31.32 18.66
N ARG A 39 56.99 31.35 18.49
CA ARG A 39 57.73 30.34 17.71
C ARG A 39 57.61 28.94 18.33
N LYS A 40 57.73 28.81 19.65
CA LYS A 40 57.59 27.53 20.37
C LYS A 40 56.16 26.98 20.25
N THR A 41 55.14 27.84 20.37
CA THR A 41 53.73 27.45 20.15
C THR A 41 53.49 26.96 18.73
N ARG A 42 54.03 27.64 17.71
CA ARG A 42 53.93 27.21 16.31
C ARG A 42 54.60 25.84 16.08
N GLN A 43 55.73 25.59 16.72
CA GLN A 43 56.40 24.28 16.66
C GLN A 43 55.56 23.18 17.31
N MET A 44 54.95 23.43 18.48
CA MET A 44 54.01 22.46 19.09
C MET A 44 52.80 22.19 18.20
N LEU A 45 52.20 23.22 17.61
CA LEU A 45 51.05 23.07 16.71
C LEU A 45 51.40 22.23 15.48
N PHE A 46 52.61 22.39 14.95
CA PHE A 46 53.12 21.55 13.85
C PHE A 46 53.19 20.07 14.25
N LEU A 47 53.75 19.76 15.43
CA LEU A 47 53.82 18.38 15.94
C LEU A 47 52.43 17.77 16.19
N ILE A 48 51.48 18.56 16.70
CA ILE A 48 50.09 18.11 16.88
C ILE A 48 49.43 17.83 15.52
N ALA A 49 49.65 18.70 14.53
CA ALA A 49 49.13 18.52 13.17
C ALA A 49 49.72 17.26 12.51
N GLU A 50 51.01 16.99 12.72
CA GLU A 50 51.69 15.79 12.22
C GLU A 50 51.15 14.52 12.86
N LYS A 51 50.99 14.48 14.19
CA LYS A 51 50.34 13.35 14.89
C LYS A 51 48.91 13.11 14.41
N ARG A 52 48.13 14.20 14.21
CA ARG A 52 46.78 14.12 13.67
C ARG A 52 46.77 13.57 12.24
N HIS A 53 47.72 14.00 11.40
CA HIS A 53 47.86 13.50 10.05
C HIS A 53 48.20 12.01 10.03
N ALA A 54 49.14 11.56 10.86
CA ALA A 54 49.50 10.15 11.01
C ALA A 54 48.30 9.30 11.44
N ALA A 55 47.53 9.73 12.45
CA ALA A 55 46.31 9.05 12.88
C ALA A 55 45.27 8.95 11.74
N GLN A 56 45.08 10.03 10.97
CA GLN A 56 44.20 10.02 9.80
C GLN A 56 44.68 9.08 8.69
N VAL A 57 45.98 8.93 8.49
CA VAL A 57 46.55 7.96 7.52
C VAL A 57 46.27 6.53 7.98
N ILE A 58 46.50 6.22 9.26
CA ILE A 58 46.23 4.89 9.84
C ILE A 58 44.74 4.54 9.73
N GLN A 59 43.86 5.45 10.14
CA GLN A 59 42.40 5.26 10.03
C GLN A 59 41.94 5.08 8.58
N ARG A 60 42.51 5.85 7.63
CA ARG A 60 42.22 5.67 6.19
C ARG A 60 42.64 4.29 5.70
N ARG A 61 43.82 3.81 6.10
CA ARG A 61 44.34 2.49 5.69
C ARG A 61 43.50 1.35 6.27
N TRP A 62 43.08 1.47 7.52
CA TRP A 62 42.20 0.50 8.20
C TRP A 62 40.79 0.47 7.58
N ARG A 63 40.15 1.63 7.37
CA ARG A 63 38.87 1.72 6.65
C ARG A 63 38.96 1.13 5.24
N GLY A 64 40.08 1.36 4.56
CA GLY A 64 40.35 0.76 3.25
C GLY A 64 40.49 -0.77 3.30
N ARG A 65 41.05 -1.34 4.37
CA ARG A 65 41.13 -2.79 4.57
C ARG A 65 39.74 -3.38 4.81
N LEU A 66 38.97 -2.80 5.73
CA LEU A 66 37.61 -3.23 6.04
C LEU A 66 36.71 -3.22 4.78
N ALA A 67 36.82 -2.16 3.97
CA ALA A 67 36.11 -2.06 2.70
C ALA A 67 36.52 -3.15 1.69
N ARG A 68 37.79 -3.57 1.67
CA ARG A 68 38.26 -4.67 0.81
C ARG A 68 37.76 -6.03 1.29
N GLU A 69 37.73 -6.28 2.59
CA GLU A 69 37.18 -7.50 3.19
C GLU A 69 35.67 -7.60 2.93
N MET A 70 34.90 -6.51 3.16
CA MET A 70 33.49 -6.44 2.79
C MET A 70 33.27 -6.63 1.29
N MET A 71 34.15 -6.09 0.44
CA MET A 71 34.07 -6.28 -1.00
C MET A 71 34.40 -7.71 -1.44
N GLN A 72 35.25 -8.44 -0.71
CA GLN A 72 35.46 -9.87 -0.96
C GLN A 72 34.20 -10.67 -0.64
N VAL A 73 33.58 -10.45 0.52
CA VAL A 73 32.30 -11.10 0.88
C VAL A 73 31.23 -10.79 -0.16
N PHE A 74 31.08 -9.50 -0.53
CA PHE A 74 30.14 -9.10 -1.57
C PHE A 74 30.45 -9.73 -2.94
N ARG A 75 31.74 -9.89 -3.31
CA ARG A 75 32.12 -10.57 -4.55
C ARG A 75 31.79 -12.07 -4.51
N VAL A 76 32.00 -12.74 -3.39
CA VAL A 76 31.62 -14.15 -3.19
C VAL A 76 30.10 -14.32 -3.28
N GLU A 77 29.34 -13.46 -2.63
CA GLU A 77 27.88 -13.47 -2.69
C GLU A 77 27.36 -13.13 -4.09
N LYS A 78 27.93 -12.10 -4.72
CA LYS A 78 27.62 -11.74 -6.11
C LYS A 78 27.99 -12.84 -7.09
N THR A 79 29.08 -13.57 -6.89
CA THR A 79 29.44 -14.71 -7.74
C THR A 79 28.51 -15.90 -7.52
N ARG A 80 28.08 -16.17 -6.28
CA ARG A 80 27.05 -17.18 -5.97
C ARG A 80 25.72 -16.84 -6.65
N ASN A 81 25.26 -15.60 -6.52
CA ASN A 81 24.04 -15.09 -7.15
C ASN A 81 24.16 -15.09 -8.69
N ASN A 82 25.32 -14.72 -9.24
CA ASN A 82 25.56 -14.78 -10.68
C ASN A 82 25.61 -16.22 -11.20
N ARG A 83 26.13 -17.20 -10.43
CA ARG A 83 26.08 -18.62 -10.80
C ARG A 83 24.64 -19.14 -10.84
N ALA A 84 23.85 -18.83 -9.81
CA ALA A 84 22.42 -19.16 -9.79
C ALA A 84 21.66 -18.49 -10.95
N ALA A 85 21.92 -17.20 -11.18
CA ALA A 85 21.32 -16.45 -12.29
C ALA A 85 21.71 -17.03 -13.65
N LYS A 86 22.96 -17.43 -13.86
CA LYS A 86 23.40 -18.10 -15.11
C LYS A 86 22.67 -19.42 -15.33
N LEU A 87 22.48 -20.23 -14.30
CA LEU A 87 21.73 -21.49 -14.37
C LEU A 87 20.26 -21.24 -14.72
N ILE A 88 19.61 -20.31 -14.01
CA ILE A 88 18.22 -19.93 -14.29
C ILE A 88 18.07 -19.37 -15.70
N GLN A 89 18.98 -18.47 -16.12
CA GLN A 89 19.00 -17.92 -17.46
C GLN A 89 19.20 -19.01 -18.52
N ALA A 90 20.06 -20.00 -18.29
CA ALA A 90 20.25 -21.13 -19.19
C ALA A 90 18.99 -21.99 -19.30
N LEU A 91 18.32 -22.28 -18.18
CA LEU A 91 17.06 -23.03 -18.15
C LEU A 91 15.93 -22.30 -18.87
N VAL A 92 15.76 -21.00 -18.60
CA VAL A 92 14.74 -20.16 -19.23
C VAL A 92 15.01 -19.99 -20.72
N ARG A 93 16.28 -19.74 -21.12
CA ARG A 93 16.66 -19.70 -22.54
C ARG A 93 16.38 -21.04 -23.22
N GLY A 94 16.67 -22.16 -22.56
CA GLY A 94 16.34 -23.50 -23.04
C GLY A 94 14.83 -23.73 -23.17
N TYR A 95 14.04 -23.27 -22.21
CA TYR A 95 12.57 -23.35 -22.26
C TYR A 95 11.99 -22.53 -23.43
N ILE A 96 12.42 -21.26 -23.57
CA ILE A 96 11.99 -20.39 -24.67
C ILE A 96 12.45 -20.96 -26.02
N ALA A 97 13.67 -21.46 -26.11
CA ALA A 97 14.19 -22.08 -27.33
C ALA A 97 13.40 -23.33 -27.71
N ARG A 98 13.03 -24.18 -26.74
CA ARG A 98 12.15 -25.34 -26.98
C ARG A 98 10.75 -24.91 -27.41
N GLY A 99 10.15 -23.90 -26.78
CA GLY A 99 8.86 -23.35 -27.21
C GLY A 99 8.89 -22.84 -28.64
N LYS A 100 9.89 -22.02 -28.99
CA LYS A 100 10.10 -21.53 -30.36
C LYS A 100 10.41 -22.65 -31.36
N PHE A 101 11.13 -23.68 -30.94
CA PHE A 101 11.43 -24.84 -31.78
C PHE A 101 10.16 -25.64 -32.08
N VAL A 102 9.30 -25.88 -31.09
CA VAL A 102 8.00 -26.53 -31.31
C VAL A 102 7.13 -25.72 -32.26
N GLU A 103 7.06 -24.40 -32.07
CA GLU A 103 6.33 -23.51 -32.98
C GLU A 103 6.92 -23.51 -34.40
N HIS A 104 8.25 -23.51 -34.53
CA HIS A 104 8.90 -23.61 -35.83
C HIS A 104 8.63 -24.95 -36.53
N VAL A 105 8.72 -26.07 -35.80
CA VAL A 105 8.42 -27.41 -36.33
C VAL A 105 6.96 -27.53 -36.75
N GLU A 106 6.03 -26.99 -35.97
CA GLU A 106 4.60 -27.02 -36.32
C GLU A 106 4.30 -26.11 -37.52
N ASN A 107 4.94 -24.94 -37.60
CA ASN A 107 4.87 -24.08 -38.78
C ASN A 107 5.43 -24.77 -40.03
N GLU A 108 6.61 -25.39 -39.94
CA GLU A 108 7.20 -26.15 -41.06
C GLU A 108 6.30 -27.32 -41.47
N ARG A 109 5.73 -28.06 -40.50
CA ARG A 109 4.76 -29.11 -40.77
C ARG A 109 3.54 -28.57 -41.51
N CYS A 110 2.95 -27.47 -41.04
CA CYS A 110 1.82 -26.81 -41.70
C CYS A 110 2.17 -26.37 -43.14
N TRP A 111 3.37 -25.80 -43.35
CA TRP A 111 3.86 -25.45 -44.68
C TRP A 111 4.03 -26.66 -45.59
N VAL A 112 4.51 -27.79 -45.06
CA VAL A 112 4.64 -29.05 -45.80
C VAL A 112 3.26 -29.59 -46.17
N GLU A 113 2.31 -29.63 -45.22
CA GLU A 113 0.92 -30.04 -45.46
C GLU A 113 0.27 -29.16 -46.55
N LEU A 114 0.43 -27.83 -46.47
CA LEU A 114 -0.05 -26.90 -47.48
C LEU A 114 0.60 -27.10 -48.85
N ARG A 115 1.90 -27.40 -48.92
CA ARG A 115 2.57 -27.73 -50.20
C ARG A 115 2.04 -29.01 -50.80
N ILE A 116 1.80 -30.04 -49.98
CA ILE A 116 1.24 -31.32 -50.44
C ILE A 116 -0.19 -31.12 -50.95
N CYS A 117 -1.03 -30.38 -50.22
CA CYS A 117 -2.39 -30.05 -50.64
C CYS A 117 -2.38 -29.19 -51.91
N GLY A 118 -1.53 -28.16 -51.97
CA GLY A 118 -1.39 -27.34 -53.18
C GLY A 118 -0.91 -28.14 -54.39
N ALA A 119 0.00 -29.10 -54.19
CA ALA A 119 0.49 -29.98 -55.26
C ALA A 119 -0.59 -30.95 -55.76
N SER A 120 -1.44 -31.47 -54.87
CA SER A 120 -2.54 -32.36 -55.27
C SER A 120 -3.65 -31.57 -55.98
N GLU A 121 -4.03 -30.41 -55.46
CA GLU A 121 -5.04 -29.53 -56.06
C GLU A 121 -4.63 -29.02 -57.44
N THR A 122 -3.38 -28.57 -57.59
CA THR A 122 -2.86 -28.12 -58.90
C THR A 122 -2.85 -29.25 -59.92
N ARG A 123 -2.50 -30.48 -59.52
CA ARG A 123 -2.55 -31.65 -60.41
C ARG A 123 -3.98 -31.96 -60.88
N ILE A 124 -4.96 -31.88 -59.99
CA ILE A 124 -6.38 -32.09 -60.33
C ILE A 124 -6.88 -30.98 -61.25
N ALA A 125 -6.59 -29.71 -60.93
CA ALA A 125 -6.96 -28.57 -61.74
C ALA A 125 -6.35 -28.64 -63.15
N ARG A 126 -5.09 -29.09 -63.25
CA ARG A 126 -4.39 -29.29 -64.51
C ARG A 126 -5.11 -30.30 -65.40
N LYS A 127 -5.44 -31.48 -64.86
CA LYS A 127 -6.20 -32.52 -65.59
C LYS A 127 -7.56 -32.03 -66.07
N LEU A 128 -8.28 -31.28 -65.24
CA LEU A 128 -9.57 -30.71 -65.62
C LEU A 128 -9.44 -29.71 -66.79
N GLU A 129 -8.41 -28.89 -66.78
CA GLU A 129 -8.16 -27.91 -67.84
C GLU A 129 -7.63 -28.56 -69.13
N GLU A 130 -6.81 -29.62 -69.00
CA GLU A 130 -6.38 -30.50 -70.10
C GLU A 130 -7.60 -31.07 -70.85
N GLY A 131 -8.52 -31.69 -70.11
CA GLY A 131 -9.76 -32.25 -70.67
C GLY A 131 -10.62 -31.18 -71.35
N LYS A 132 -10.77 -30.00 -70.74
CA LYS A 132 -11.51 -28.88 -71.35
C LYS A 132 -10.88 -28.38 -72.65
N ILE A 133 -9.56 -28.21 -72.69
CA ILE A 133 -8.87 -27.74 -73.90
C ILE A 133 -9.06 -28.76 -75.03
N PHE A 134 -8.91 -30.05 -74.71
CA PHE A 134 -9.05 -31.13 -75.68
C PHE A 134 -10.49 -31.28 -76.21
N VAL A 135 -11.50 -31.29 -75.32
CA VAL A 135 -12.92 -31.38 -75.72
C VAL A 135 -13.34 -30.16 -76.54
N ASN A 136 -12.93 -28.95 -76.15
CA ASN A 136 -13.22 -27.75 -76.93
C ASN A 136 -12.57 -27.81 -78.32
N ALA A 137 -11.35 -28.34 -78.43
CA ALA A 137 -10.67 -28.51 -79.70
C ALA A 137 -11.34 -29.55 -80.63
N ALA A 138 -11.99 -30.57 -80.05
CA ALA A 138 -12.70 -31.59 -80.80
C ALA A 138 -14.10 -31.15 -81.28
N PHE A 139 -14.87 -30.44 -80.44
CA PHE A 139 -16.30 -30.19 -80.68
C PHE A 139 -16.66 -28.74 -81.08
N LYS A 140 -15.77 -27.74 -80.92
CA LYS A 140 -16.07 -26.35 -81.34
C LYS A 140 -15.45 -26.03 -82.70
N HIS A 141 -16.23 -25.42 -83.59
CA HIS A 141 -15.80 -25.04 -84.94
C HIS A 141 -15.14 -23.63 -84.96
N GLY A 142 -13.91 -23.51 -85.48
CA GLY A 142 -13.21 -22.23 -85.72
C GLY A 142 -11.68 -22.35 -85.82
N SER A 143 -11.02 -21.45 -86.56
CA SER A 143 -9.56 -21.45 -86.83
C SER A 143 -8.65 -21.34 -85.59
N LYS A 144 -9.21 -20.97 -84.44
CA LYS A 144 -8.50 -20.90 -83.16
C LYS A 144 -8.26 -22.29 -82.52
N TYR A 145 -8.88 -23.33 -83.07
CA TYR A 145 -8.98 -24.67 -82.51
C TYR A 145 -8.44 -25.77 -83.44
N ASP A 146 -7.36 -25.51 -84.19
CA ASP A 146 -6.55 -26.57 -84.81
C ASP A 146 -6.01 -27.50 -83.71
N GLY A 147 -6.74 -28.59 -83.48
CA GLY A 147 -6.66 -29.40 -82.26
C GLY A 147 -5.64 -30.53 -82.33
N GLU A 148 -5.25 -31.04 -81.17
CA GLU A 148 -4.43 -32.25 -81.03
C GLU A 148 -5.11 -33.45 -81.70
N LEU A 149 -6.45 -33.52 -81.65
CA LEU A 149 -7.24 -34.56 -82.32
C LEU A 149 -7.14 -34.52 -83.85
N GLN A 150 -7.13 -33.32 -84.45
CA GLN A 150 -6.96 -33.17 -85.90
C GLN A 150 -5.58 -33.60 -86.35
N LYS A 151 -4.54 -33.31 -85.55
CA LYS A 151 -3.18 -33.75 -85.84
C LYS A 151 -3.04 -35.26 -85.68
N ILE A 152 -3.68 -35.87 -84.68
CA ILE A 152 -3.77 -37.33 -84.56
C ILE A 152 -4.43 -37.93 -85.81
N PHE A 153 -5.53 -37.33 -86.30
CA PHE A 153 -6.17 -37.79 -87.53
C PHE A 153 -5.25 -37.68 -88.75
N GLN A 154 -4.55 -36.56 -88.92
CA GLN A 154 -3.60 -36.35 -90.03
C GLN A 154 -2.43 -37.34 -90.02
N ASP A 155 -1.91 -37.69 -88.83
CA ASP A 155 -0.78 -38.61 -88.69
C ASP A 155 -1.16 -40.07 -89.01
N ILE A 156 -2.42 -40.44 -88.76
CA ILE A 156 -2.90 -41.82 -88.97
C ILE A 156 -3.53 -41.98 -90.37
N ALA A 157 -4.18 -40.95 -90.90
CA ALA A 157 -4.87 -41.00 -92.19
C ALA A 157 -3.89 -41.15 -93.38
N ILE A 158 -4.45 -41.45 -94.56
CA ILE A 158 -3.74 -41.55 -95.84
C ILE A 158 -4.11 -40.31 -96.66
N LYS A 159 -3.18 -39.82 -97.49
CA LYS A 159 -3.46 -38.76 -98.46
C LYS A 159 -3.75 -39.39 -99.82
N ASP A 160 -4.90 -39.05 -100.39
CA ASP A 160 -5.26 -39.44 -101.75
C ASP A 160 -4.54 -38.56 -102.79
N VAL A 161 -4.57 -38.95 -104.06
CA VAL A 161 -3.90 -38.25 -105.19
C VAL A 161 -4.36 -36.78 -105.33
N THR A 162 -5.57 -36.46 -104.85
CA THR A 162 -6.15 -35.10 -104.80
C THR A 162 -5.82 -34.34 -103.51
N ASN A 163 -4.90 -34.86 -102.69
CA ASN A 163 -4.48 -34.30 -101.40
C ASN A 163 -5.58 -34.32 -100.30
N ASN A 164 -6.67 -35.06 -100.52
CA ASN A 164 -7.70 -35.31 -99.51
C ASN A 164 -7.20 -36.30 -98.46
N ILE A 165 -7.47 -36.02 -97.17
CA ILE A 165 -7.01 -36.82 -96.04
C ILE A 165 -8.13 -37.78 -95.61
N SER A 166 -7.92 -39.08 -95.77
CA SER A 166 -8.93 -40.10 -95.47
C SER A 166 -8.36 -41.29 -94.70
N LEU A 167 -9.12 -41.85 -93.75
CA LEU A 167 -8.67 -42.94 -92.88
C LEU A 167 -9.30 -44.27 -93.29
N ASN A 168 -8.49 -45.26 -93.67
CA ASN A 168 -8.99 -46.60 -94.01
C ASN A 168 -9.29 -47.46 -92.77
N GLY A 169 -10.07 -48.54 -92.96
CA GLY A 169 -10.52 -49.40 -91.86
C GLY A 169 -9.39 -50.15 -91.15
N GLU A 170 -8.33 -50.51 -91.88
CA GLU A 170 -7.19 -51.20 -91.30
C GLU A 170 -6.39 -50.30 -90.35
N LYS A 171 -6.10 -49.05 -90.74
CA LYS A 171 -5.42 -48.07 -89.87
C LYS A 171 -6.31 -47.60 -88.73
N TRP A 172 -7.61 -47.43 -88.94
CA TRP A 172 -8.58 -47.11 -87.87
C TRP A 172 -8.48 -48.12 -86.73
N ALA A 173 -8.61 -49.39 -87.07
CA ALA A 173 -8.63 -50.41 -86.04
C ALA A 173 -7.22 -50.72 -85.52
N LYS A 174 -6.14 -50.50 -86.29
CA LYS A 174 -4.78 -50.48 -85.76
C LYS A 174 -4.62 -49.39 -84.69
N PHE A 175 -5.14 -48.19 -84.92
CA PHE A 175 -5.10 -47.10 -83.95
C PHE A 175 -5.84 -47.42 -82.64
N VAL A 176 -7.03 -48.04 -82.75
CA VAL A 176 -7.87 -48.41 -81.60
C VAL A 176 -7.31 -49.62 -80.85
N LEU A 177 -6.97 -50.71 -81.55
CA LEU A 177 -6.56 -51.99 -80.97
C LEU A 177 -5.11 -52.01 -80.48
N GLN A 178 -4.24 -51.14 -81.02
CA GLN A 178 -2.89 -50.97 -80.47
C GLN A 178 -2.86 -50.10 -79.20
N ALA A 179 -3.99 -49.52 -78.80
CA ALA A 179 -4.08 -48.87 -77.50
C ALA A 179 -4.00 -49.93 -76.38
N PRO A 180 -3.11 -49.75 -75.38
CA PRO A 180 -2.99 -50.68 -74.26
C PRO A 180 -4.33 -50.95 -73.57
N GLY A 181 -4.67 -52.23 -73.39
CA GLY A 181 -5.90 -52.67 -72.72
C GLY A 181 -7.17 -52.66 -73.58
N MET A 182 -7.10 -52.24 -74.84
CA MET A 182 -8.27 -52.14 -75.73
C MET A 182 -8.64 -53.50 -76.34
N ASN A 183 -7.65 -54.33 -76.69
CA ASN A 183 -7.83 -55.68 -77.26
C ASN A 183 -8.58 -56.66 -76.36
N SER A 184 -8.58 -56.46 -75.03
CA SER A 184 -9.33 -57.30 -74.09
C SER A 184 -10.77 -56.83 -73.88
N LYS A 185 -11.11 -55.62 -74.32
CA LYS A 185 -12.43 -54.97 -74.11
C LYS A 185 -13.27 -54.93 -75.38
N LEU A 186 -12.65 -54.83 -76.54
CA LEU A 186 -13.36 -54.83 -77.82
C LEU A 186 -12.77 -55.83 -78.81
N GLU A 187 -13.64 -56.64 -79.38
CA GLU A 187 -13.30 -57.51 -80.51
C GLU A 187 -13.14 -56.70 -81.79
N ARG A 188 -12.26 -57.18 -82.68
CA ARG A 188 -12.00 -56.57 -84.00
C ARG A 188 -13.28 -56.39 -84.82
N SER A 189 -14.17 -57.38 -84.79
CA SER A 189 -15.49 -57.37 -85.43
C SER A 189 -16.32 -56.13 -85.05
N ARG A 190 -16.33 -55.75 -83.77
CA ARG A 190 -17.05 -54.59 -83.26
C ARG A 190 -16.39 -53.27 -83.67
N VAL A 191 -15.06 -53.21 -83.69
CA VAL A 191 -14.31 -52.02 -84.16
C VAL A 191 -14.60 -51.76 -85.64
N ASP A 192 -14.64 -52.81 -86.46
CA ASP A 192 -14.96 -52.73 -87.88
C ASP A 192 -16.45 -52.39 -88.10
N THR A 193 -17.34 -52.85 -87.21
CA THR A 193 -18.77 -52.47 -87.22
C THR A 193 -18.95 -50.97 -86.96
N VAL A 194 -18.24 -50.42 -85.97
CA VAL A 194 -18.26 -48.97 -85.69
C VAL A 194 -17.74 -48.18 -86.90
N PHE A 195 -16.66 -48.66 -87.53
CA PHE A 195 -16.11 -48.09 -88.75
C PHE A 195 -17.14 -48.07 -89.88
N ALA A 196 -17.80 -49.20 -90.14
CA ALA A 196 -18.82 -49.33 -91.19
C ALA A 196 -20.04 -48.44 -90.95
N THR A 197 -20.48 -48.32 -89.70
CA THR A 197 -21.67 -47.53 -89.31
C THR A 197 -21.46 -46.02 -89.49
N CYS A 198 -20.22 -45.55 -89.38
CA CYS A 198 -19.91 -44.11 -89.42
C CYS A 198 -19.53 -43.60 -90.81
N LYS A 199 -19.52 -44.46 -91.84
CA LYS A 199 -19.27 -44.07 -93.23
C LYS A 199 -20.38 -43.19 -93.78
N ARG A 200 -20.03 -42.29 -94.71
CA ARG A 200 -20.98 -41.41 -95.39
C ARG A 200 -21.87 -42.12 -96.41
N ALA A 201 -21.31 -43.10 -97.12
CA ALA A 201 -22.02 -43.93 -98.10
C ALA A 201 -21.44 -45.36 -98.08
N PRO A 202 -22.23 -46.39 -98.45
CA PRO A 202 -21.79 -47.79 -98.46
C PRO A 202 -20.54 -48.02 -99.31
N ASP A 203 -20.39 -47.24 -100.39
CA ASP A 203 -19.38 -47.38 -101.44
C ASP A 203 -18.03 -46.73 -101.07
N VAL A 204 -17.96 -46.02 -99.94
CA VAL A 204 -16.77 -45.30 -99.48
C VAL A 204 -16.03 -46.14 -98.44
N TYR A 205 -14.75 -46.42 -98.70
CA TYR A 205 -13.91 -47.27 -97.85
C TYR A 205 -13.02 -46.50 -96.84
N SER A 206 -13.27 -45.20 -96.64
CA SER A 206 -12.50 -44.33 -95.76
C SER A 206 -13.36 -43.36 -94.94
N LEU A 207 -12.82 -42.88 -93.81
CA LEU A 207 -13.43 -41.85 -92.96
C LEU A 207 -12.75 -40.49 -93.18
N GLN A 208 -13.53 -39.43 -93.37
CA GLN A 208 -13.09 -38.04 -93.34
C GLN A 208 -13.14 -37.50 -91.90
N TRP A 209 -12.63 -36.30 -91.68
CA TRP A 209 -12.53 -35.67 -90.35
C TRP A 209 -13.84 -35.68 -89.51
N PRO A 210 -15.01 -35.27 -90.02
CA PRO A 210 -16.25 -35.28 -89.24
C PRO A 210 -16.73 -36.70 -88.89
N GLU A 211 -16.46 -37.67 -89.76
CA GLU A 211 -16.83 -39.07 -89.58
C GLU A 211 -15.90 -39.77 -88.59
N PHE A 212 -14.62 -39.39 -88.56
CA PHE A 212 -13.65 -39.86 -87.57
C PHE A 212 -14.06 -39.47 -86.15
N LEU A 213 -14.47 -38.21 -85.92
CA LEU A 213 -14.97 -37.78 -84.62
C LEU A 213 -16.24 -38.53 -84.22
N LYS A 214 -17.17 -38.74 -85.17
CA LYS A 214 -18.37 -39.56 -84.94
C LYS A 214 -18.03 -41.00 -84.58
N ALA A 215 -17.06 -41.61 -85.27
CA ALA A 215 -16.59 -42.96 -85.00
C ALA A 215 -15.97 -43.10 -83.61
N LEU A 216 -15.22 -42.10 -83.12
CA LEU A 216 -14.68 -42.10 -81.76
C LEU A 216 -15.77 -41.99 -80.68
N VAL A 217 -16.78 -41.14 -80.90
CA VAL A 217 -17.92 -41.05 -79.99
C VAL A 217 -18.74 -42.34 -80.00
N GLN A 218 -18.96 -42.93 -81.18
CA GLN A 218 -19.67 -44.20 -81.30
C GLN A 218 -18.90 -45.35 -80.64
N LEU A 219 -17.57 -45.37 -80.77
CA LEU A 219 -16.70 -46.32 -80.07
C LEU A 219 -16.81 -46.17 -78.54
N ALA A 220 -16.88 -44.95 -78.02
CA ALA A 220 -17.09 -44.70 -76.60
C ALA A 220 -18.47 -45.20 -76.13
N ILE A 221 -19.52 -45.00 -76.93
CA ILE A 221 -20.87 -45.54 -76.66
C ILE A 221 -20.83 -47.07 -76.62
N GLU A 222 -20.14 -47.72 -77.55
CA GLU A 222 -20.01 -49.18 -77.60
C GLU A 222 -19.28 -49.79 -76.40
N LEU A 223 -18.35 -49.03 -75.79
CA LEU A 223 -17.59 -49.45 -74.62
C LEU A 223 -18.34 -49.23 -73.31
N TYR A 224 -18.92 -48.05 -73.13
CA TYR A 224 -19.40 -47.61 -71.82
C TYR A 224 -20.93 -47.68 -71.69
N ILE A 225 -21.67 -47.45 -72.77
CA ILE A 225 -23.14 -47.41 -72.74
C ILE A 225 -23.76 -48.74 -73.16
N MET A 226 -23.23 -49.40 -74.18
CA MET A 226 -23.84 -50.63 -74.72
C MET A 226 -23.87 -51.81 -73.75
N PRO A 227 -22.90 -52.02 -72.82
CA PRO A 227 -23.02 -53.06 -71.79
C PRO A 227 -24.21 -52.82 -70.86
N GLU A 228 -24.36 -51.59 -70.36
CA GLU A 228 -25.45 -51.17 -69.46
C GLU A 228 -26.81 -51.23 -70.19
N TYR A 229 -26.86 -50.73 -71.42
CA TYR A 229 -28.04 -50.81 -72.28
C TYR A 229 -28.47 -52.26 -72.52
N LYS A 230 -27.55 -53.17 -72.85
CA LYS A 230 -27.85 -54.60 -73.05
C LYS A 230 -28.35 -55.27 -71.77
N GLN A 231 -27.79 -54.90 -70.62
CA GLN A 231 -28.25 -55.41 -69.33
C GLN A 231 -29.70 -54.99 -69.06
N ILE A 232 -30.02 -53.71 -69.22
CA ILE A 232 -31.38 -53.18 -69.05
C ILE A 232 -32.35 -53.82 -70.06
N GLN A 233 -31.92 -54.05 -71.30
CA GLN A 233 -32.73 -54.77 -72.29
C GLN A 233 -33.02 -56.21 -71.88
N ASN A 234 -32.04 -56.93 -71.32
CA ASN A 234 -32.23 -58.29 -70.82
C ASN A 234 -33.20 -58.32 -69.62
N GLU A 235 -33.07 -57.38 -68.69
CA GLU A 235 -33.96 -57.22 -67.53
C GLU A 235 -35.41 -56.95 -67.99
N ARG A 236 -35.61 -56.00 -68.91
CA ARG A 236 -36.94 -55.72 -69.51
C ARG A 236 -37.51 -56.92 -70.28
N ALA A 237 -36.67 -57.73 -70.91
CA ALA A 237 -37.09 -58.94 -71.61
C ALA A 237 -37.53 -60.03 -70.63
N GLU A 238 -36.85 -60.18 -69.48
CA GLU A 238 -37.26 -61.08 -68.40
C GLU A 238 -38.54 -60.61 -67.71
N GLU A 239 -38.69 -59.30 -67.46
CA GLU A 239 -39.94 -58.71 -66.93
C GLU A 239 -41.12 -58.95 -67.87
N LYS A 240 -40.92 -58.80 -69.19
CA LYS A 240 -41.95 -59.14 -70.19
C LYS A 240 -42.28 -60.63 -70.21
N LYS A 241 -41.31 -61.53 -69.97
CA LYS A 241 -41.57 -62.97 -69.84
C LYS A 241 -42.36 -63.31 -68.57
N LEU A 242 -42.14 -62.60 -67.47
CA LEU A 242 -42.95 -62.71 -66.25
C LEU A 242 -44.36 -62.14 -66.46
N SER A 243 -44.50 -60.97 -67.08
CA SER A 243 -45.80 -60.33 -67.38
C SER A 243 -46.64 -61.14 -68.38
N ALA A 244 -46.02 -61.80 -69.36
CA ALA A 244 -46.71 -62.66 -70.32
C ALA A 244 -47.25 -63.96 -69.71
N LYS A 245 -46.83 -64.33 -68.49
CA LYS A 245 -47.43 -65.43 -67.72
C LYS A 245 -48.76 -65.02 -67.07
N ASP A 246 -48.99 -63.73 -66.82
CA ASP A 246 -50.20 -63.20 -66.18
C ASP A 246 -51.30 -62.80 -67.20
N GLU A 247 -50.95 -62.51 -68.45
CA GLU A 247 -51.89 -62.16 -69.53
C GLU A 247 -52.37 -63.38 -70.34
N LYS A 248 -53.10 -64.30 -69.70
CA LYS A 248 -53.99 -65.25 -70.39
C LYS A 248 -55.45 -64.90 -70.16
N ARG A 249 -55.91 -63.71 -70.58
CA ARG A 249 -57.35 -63.45 -70.74
C ARG A 249 -57.67 -62.32 -71.73
N ALA A 250 -58.51 -62.67 -72.70
CA ALA A 250 -59.34 -61.83 -73.58
C ALA A 250 -58.64 -61.03 -74.72
N THR A 251 -59.01 -61.35 -75.97
CA THR A 251 -59.90 -60.51 -76.79
C THR A 251 -60.11 -61.12 -78.20
N ASN A 252 -61.36 -61.09 -78.67
CA ASN A 252 -61.73 -61.35 -80.06
C ASN A 252 -61.28 -60.15 -80.92
N THR A 253 -60.15 -60.29 -81.61
CA THR A 253 -59.58 -59.25 -82.49
C THR A 253 -59.30 -59.83 -83.86
N THR A 254 -59.68 -59.09 -84.91
CA THR A 254 -59.52 -59.47 -86.33
C THR A 254 -58.03 -59.61 -86.74
N PRO A 255 -57.69 -60.47 -87.72
CA PRO A 255 -56.31 -60.69 -88.16
C PRO A 255 -55.57 -59.42 -88.62
N GLU A 256 -56.22 -58.52 -89.35
CA GLU A 256 -55.67 -57.22 -89.77
C GLU A 256 -55.26 -56.35 -88.58
N GLN A 257 -56.14 -56.26 -87.57
CA GLN A 257 -55.91 -55.46 -86.36
C GLN A 257 -54.75 -56.04 -85.51
N ARG A 258 -54.58 -57.37 -85.49
CA ARG A 258 -53.42 -58.02 -84.85
C ARG A 258 -52.12 -57.73 -85.59
N LYS A 259 -52.13 -57.61 -86.92
CA LYS A 259 -50.95 -57.29 -87.72
C LYS A 259 -50.53 -55.83 -87.53
N GLN A 260 -51.49 -54.91 -87.51
CA GLN A 260 -51.24 -53.50 -87.26
C GLN A 260 -50.77 -53.26 -85.81
N ALA A 261 -51.44 -53.83 -84.81
CA ALA A 261 -51.01 -53.73 -83.42
C ALA A 261 -49.60 -54.31 -83.17
N ARG A 262 -49.22 -55.40 -83.86
CA ARG A 262 -47.85 -55.93 -83.81
C ARG A 262 -46.83 -55.00 -84.47
N GLN A 263 -47.22 -54.27 -85.51
CA GLN A 263 -46.33 -53.33 -86.19
C GLN A 263 -46.16 -52.04 -85.35
N ASP A 264 -47.25 -51.53 -84.78
CA ASP A 264 -47.24 -50.38 -83.88
C ASP A 264 -46.47 -50.69 -82.57
N GLU A 265 -46.62 -51.91 -82.03
CA GLU A 265 -45.83 -52.40 -80.89
C GLU A 265 -44.33 -52.45 -81.22
N LYS A 266 -43.97 -52.93 -82.43
CA LYS A 266 -42.58 -52.99 -82.86
C LYS A 266 -41.96 -51.60 -83.01
N GLU A 267 -42.67 -50.65 -83.62
CA GLU A 267 -42.19 -49.28 -83.74
C GLU A 267 -42.14 -48.56 -82.39
N ARG A 268 -43.09 -48.82 -81.48
CA ARG A 268 -43.06 -48.28 -80.10
C ARG A 268 -41.86 -48.80 -79.31
N ILE A 269 -41.63 -50.12 -79.32
CA ILE A 269 -40.45 -50.74 -78.66
C ILE A 269 -39.14 -50.18 -79.25
N LYS A 270 -39.09 -49.96 -80.56
CA LYS A 270 -37.92 -49.39 -81.23
C LYS A 270 -37.70 -47.93 -80.81
N GLN A 271 -38.75 -47.14 -80.67
CA GLN A 271 -38.68 -45.77 -80.19
C GLN A 271 -38.27 -45.71 -78.70
N GLU A 272 -38.88 -46.50 -77.82
CA GLU A 272 -38.54 -46.60 -76.40
C GLU A 272 -37.08 -47.04 -76.18
N ASN A 273 -36.58 -47.97 -76.99
CA ASN A 273 -35.19 -48.41 -76.95
C ASN A 273 -34.22 -47.30 -77.41
N GLN A 274 -34.61 -46.53 -78.44
CA GLN A 274 -33.83 -45.40 -78.91
C GLN A 274 -33.78 -44.29 -77.84
N GLU A 275 -34.92 -43.96 -77.21
CA GLU A 275 -35.02 -42.99 -76.12
C GLU A 275 -34.23 -43.43 -74.88
N LEU A 276 -34.27 -44.71 -74.52
CA LEU A 276 -33.45 -45.27 -73.45
C LEU A 276 -31.96 -45.09 -73.74
N LYS A 277 -31.53 -45.41 -74.96
CA LYS A 277 -30.13 -45.26 -75.38
C LYS A 277 -29.67 -43.81 -75.35
N ASP A 278 -30.48 -42.89 -75.88
CA ASP A 278 -30.19 -41.46 -75.87
C ASP A 278 -30.21 -40.87 -74.45
N GLY A 279 -31.10 -41.37 -73.59
CA GLY A 279 -31.16 -41.08 -72.16
C GLY A 279 -29.87 -41.47 -71.43
N LEU A 280 -29.41 -42.71 -71.58
CA LEU A 280 -28.14 -43.19 -71.00
C LEU A 280 -26.93 -42.39 -71.50
N ILE A 281 -26.91 -42.05 -72.80
CA ILE A 281 -25.86 -41.21 -73.37
C ILE A 281 -25.86 -39.83 -72.70
N SER A 282 -27.01 -39.18 -72.58
CA SER A 282 -27.12 -37.84 -71.98
C SER A 282 -26.77 -37.82 -70.49
N ALA A 283 -27.09 -38.89 -69.76
CA ALA A 283 -26.82 -39.04 -68.34
C ALA A 283 -25.35 -39.36 -68.02
N ALA A 284 -24.54 -39.75 -69.01
CA ALA A 284 -23.14 -40.08 -68.81
C ALA A 284 -22.33 -38.87 -68.35
N LYS A 285 -21.59 -39.03 -67.23
CA LYS A 285 -20.72 -38.00 -66.65
C LYS A 285 -19.31 -38.51 -66.48
N TYR A 286 -18.34 -37.68 -66.84
CA TYR A 286 -16.93 -37.98 -66.68
C TYR A 286 -16.14 -36.70 -66.44
N GLY A 287 -15.35 -36.67 -65.36
CA GLY A 287 -14.70 -35.44 -64.89
C GLY A 287 -15.69 -34.41 -64.32
N LYS A 288 -15.22 -33.16 -64.14
CA LYS A 288 -16.01 -32.07 -63.53
C LYS A 288 -16.62 -31.18 -64.61
N GLY A 289 -17.94 -31.25 -64.78
CA GLY A 289 -18.73 -30.35 -65.65
C GLY A 289 -18.81 -30.74 -67.12
N LEU A 290 -18.50 -32.00 -67.46
CA LEU A 290 -18.75 -32.58 -68.79
C LEU A 290 -19.84 -33.65 -68.68
N GLU A 291 -20.81 -33.60 -69.58
CA GLU A 291 -21.94 -34.53 -69.65
C GLU A 291 -22.13 -35.00 -71.10
N GLY A 292 -22.83 -36.12 -71.28
CA GLY A 292 -23.20 -36.59 -72.60
C GLY A 292 -22.05 -37.20 -73.40
N LYS A 293 -22.13 -37.01 -74.73
CA LYS A 293 -21.13 -37.49 -75.69
C LYS A 293 -19.72 -36.96 -75.45
N GLN A 294 -19.59 -35.76 -74.88
CA GLN A 294 -18.29 -35.14 -74.57
C GLN A 294 -17.58 -35.83 -73.40
N ALA A 295 -18.34 -36.24 -72.38
CA ALA A 295 -17.82 -36.99 -71.24
C ALA A 295 -17.30 -38.36 -71.68
N LEU A 296 -18.10 -39.11 -72.44
CA LEU A 296 -17.73 -40.42 -72.98
C LEU A 296 -16.49 -40.35 -73.89
N PHE A 297 -16.42 -39.32 -74.73
CA PHE A 297 -15.26 -39.07 -75.59
C PHE A 297 -13.98 -38.84 -74.77
N LEU A 298 -14.04 -38.00 -73.73
CA LEU A 298 -12.87 -37.74 -72.89
C LEU A 298 -12.46 -39.00 -72.10
N GLN A 299 -13.42 -39.75 -71.60
CA GLN A 299 -13.20 -41.02 -70.88
C GLN A 299 -12.45 -42.05 -71.73
N LEU A 300 -12.84 -42.20 -73.01
CA LEU A 300 -12.17 -43.08 -73.97
C LEU A 300 -10.69 -42.69 -74.17
N PHE A 301 -10.41 -41.39 -74.27
CA PHE A 301 -9.04 -40.90 -74.46
C PHE A 301 -8.18 -41.06 -73.22
N GLU A 302 -8.69 -40.66 -72.05
CA GLU A 302 -7.96 -40.76 -70.77
C GLU A 302 -7.66 -42.19 -70.36
N GLN A 303 -8.58 -43.12 -70.57
CA GLN A 303 -8.40 -44.52 -70.14
C GLN A 303 -7.56 -45.33 -71.13
N TYR A 304 -7.66 -45.04 -72.44
CA TYR A 304 -7.10 -45.90 -73.48
C TYR A 304 -6.31 -45.14 -74.54
N LEU A 305 -6.95 -44.24 -75.29
CA LEU A 305 -6.35 -43.77 -76.55
C LEU A 305 -5.10 -42.91 -76.36
N TRP A 306 -4.93 -42.17 -75.26
CA TRP A 306 -3.69 -41.41 -75.01
C TRP A 306 -2.45 -42.30 -74.84
N LEU A 307 -2.65 -43.57 -74.47
CA LEU A 307 -1.58 -44.55 -74.35
C LEU A 307 -1.17 -45.13 -75.71
N SER A 308 -1.93 -44.86 -76.77
CA SER A 308 -1.59 -45.27 -78.14
C SER A 308 -0.35 -44.51 -78.63
N PRO A 309 0.60 -45.18 -79.35
CA PRO A 309 1.81 -44.54 -79.85
C PRO A 309 1.55 -43.27 -80.69
N ALA A 310 0.50 -43.27 -81.51
CA ALA A 310 0.13 -42.13 -82.35
C ALA A 310 -0.41 -40.94 -81.53
N ALA A 311 -1.11 -41.20 -80.43
CA ALA A 311 -1.71 -40.15 -79.60
C ALA A 311 -0.74 -39.62 -78.52
N LYS A 312 0.19 -40.44 -78.04
CA LYS A 312 1.13 -40.10 -76.95
C LYS A 312 1.97 -38.85 -77.23
N VAL A 313 2.41 -38.67 -78.48
CA VAL A 313 3.19 -37.49 -78.89
C VAL A 313 2.35 -36.22 -78.82
N HIS A 314 1.08 -36.29 -79.21
CA HIS A 314 0.17 -35.15 -79.14
C HIS A 314 -0.34 -34.89 -77.73
N TYR A 315 -0.46 -35.92 -76.89
CA TYR A 315 -0.70 -35.76 -75.46
C TYR A 315 0.40 -34.94 -74.78
N ALA A 316 1.67 -35.23 -75.08
CA ALA A 316 2.80 -34.46 -74.54
C ALA A 316 2.75 -32.97 -74.98
N LYS A 317 2.27 -32.69 -76.20
CA LYS A 317 2.05 -31.31 -76.68
C LYS A 317 0.89 -30.63 -75.95
N LEU A 318 -0.22 -31.35 -75.71
CA LEU A 318 -1.34 -30.86 -74.91
C LEU A 318 -0.89 -30.53 -73.48
N GLU A 319 -0.16 -31.43 -72.84
CA GLU A 319 0.39 -31.25 -71.49
C GLU A 319 1.35 -30.05 -71.42
N LYS A 320 2.18 -29.85 -72.45
CA LYS A 320 3.03 -28.65 -72.52
C LYS A 320 2.20 -27.37 -72.58
N ARG A 321 1.18 -27.33 -73.43
CA ARG A 321 0.29 -26.16 -73.60
C ARG A 321 -0.49 -25.84 -72.32
N THR A 322 -0.96 -26.86 -71.61
CA THR A 322 -1.65 -26.68 -70.32
C THR A 322 -0.66 -26.19 -69.24
N ASN A 323 0.52 -26.79 -69.13
CA ASN A 323 1.57 -26.33 -68.21
C ASN A 323 2.00 -24.88 -68.47
N GLU A 324 2.07 -24.43 -69.72
CA GLU A 324 2.34 -23.02 -70.05
C GLU A 324 1.23 -22.07 -69.55
N LYS A 325 -0.04 -22.48 -69.68
CA LYS A 325 -1.19 -21.72 -69.15
C LYS A 325 -1.14 -21.63 -67.63
N PHE A 326 -0.86 -22.74 -66.94
CA PHE A 326 -0.70 -22.77 -65.48
C PHE A 326 0.52 -21.98 -65.02
N SER A 327 1.64 -22.03 -65.75
CA SER A 327 2.84 -21.25 -65.44
C SER A 327 2.57 -19.74 -65.53
N LYS A 328 1.82 -19.31 -66.55
CA LYS A 328 1.38 -17.91 -66.67
C LYS A 328 0.47 -17.52 -65.50
N ALA A 329 -0.53 -18.34 -65.15
CA ALA A 329 -1.39 -18.08 -64.00
C ALA A 329 -0.61 -18.03 -62.68
N ALA A 330 0.30 -18.97 -62.45
CA ALA A 330 1.17 -19.02 -61.28
C ALA A 330 2.04 -17.76 -61.19
N SER A 331 2.58 -17.27 -62.31
CA SER A 331 3.39 -16.04 -62.33
C SER A 331 2.62 -14.81 -61.85
N VAL A 332 1.31 -14.72 -62.16
CA VAL A 332 0.44 -13.62 -61.71
C VAL A 332 0.20 -13.71 -60.20
N VAL A 333 -0.09 -14.91 -59.69
CA VAL A 333 -0.29 -15.15 -58.26
C VAL A 333 1.00 -14.87 -57.49
N GLN A 334 2.14 -15.38 -57.95
CA GLN A 334 3.45 -15.15 -57.35
C GLN A 334 3.81 -13.66 -57.34
N ARG A 335 3.57 -12.92 -58.42
CA ARG A 335 3.79 -11.47 -58.49
C ARG A 335 2.96 -10.74 -57.44
N ARG A 336 1.66 -11.08 -57.32
CA ARG A 336 0.76 -10.45 -56.36
C ARG A 336 1.14 -10.78 -54.91
N PHE A 337 1.54 -12.02 -54.64
CA PHE A 337 2.02 -12.46 -53.34
C PHE A 337 3.32 -11.75 -52.94
N ARG A 338 4.32 -11.68 -53.82
CA ARG A 338 5.56 -10.91 -53.58
C ARG A 338 5.26 -9.45 -53.28
N GLY A 339 4.30 -8.84 -53.99
CA GLY A 339 3.86 -7.47 -53.72
C GLY A 339 3.10 -7.30 -52.39
N LEU A 340 2.40 -8.32 -51.90
CA LEU A 340 1.80 -8.32 -50.56
C LEU A 340 2.87 -8.46 -49.48
N GLN A 341 3.80 -9.41 -49.64
CA GLN A 341 4.92 -9.59 -48.71
C GLN A 341 5.77 -8.33 -48.60
N ALA A 342 6.14 -7.71 -49.73
CA ALA A 342 6.92 -6.48 -49.73
C ALA A 342 6.20 -5.34 -48.98
N ARG A 343 4.88 -5.21 -49.16
CA ARG A 343 4.08 -4.22 -48.40
C ARG A 343 4.04 -4.52 -46.90
N GLY A 344 3.86 -5.79 -46.53
CA GLY A 344 3.91 -6.22 -45.13
C GLY A 344 5.27 -5.94 -44.48
N PHE A 345 6.38 -6.22 -45.18
CA PHE A 345 7.72 -5.86 -44.72
C PHE A 345 7.88 -4.34 -44.56
N MET A 346 7.44 -3.54 -45.55
CA MET A 346 7.52 -2.08 -45.45
C MET A 346 6.68 -1.52 -44.30
N GLU A 347 5.52 -2.11 -44.03
CA GLU A 347 4.67 -1.74 -42.88
C GLU A 347 5.33 -2.10 -41.55
N PHE A 348 5.94 -3.29 -41.45
CA PHE A 348 6.74 -3.68 -40.30
C PHE A 348 7.90 -2.70 -40.04
N TYR A 349 8.68 -2.36 -41.06
CA TYR A 349 9.78 -1.39 -40.93
C TYR A 349 9.29 0.02 -40.58
N ARG A 350 8.15 0.46 -41.12
CA ARG A 350 7.53 1.75 -40.73
C ARG A 350 7.15 1.75 -39.25
N LYS A 351 6.56 0.66 -38.77
CA LYS A 351 6.18 0.53 -37.35
C LYS A 351 7.42 0.52 -36.45
N GLN A 352 8.44 -0.24 -36.81
CA GLN A 352 9.71 -0.26 -36.07
C GLN A 352 10.37 1.12 -36.02
N ARG A 353 10.42 1.84 -37.15
CA ARG A 353 10.94 3.21 -37.20
C ARG A 353 10.13 4.17 -36.33
N ALA A 354 8.80 4.08 -36.34
CA ALA A 354 7.95 4.92 -35.50
C ALA A 354 8.18 4.65 -34.00
N GLU A 355 8.39 3.39 -33.60
CA GLU A 355 8.76 3.03 -32.22
C GLU A 355 10.16 3.57 -31.85
N GLU A 356 11.13 3.52 -32.77
CA GLU A 356 12.45 4.11 -32.59
C GLU A 356 12.39 5.65 -32.47
N GLU A 357 11.60 6.32 -33.30
CA GLU A 357 11.39 7.78 -33.24
C GLU A 357 10.73 8.19 -31.92
N GLU A 358 9.72 7.43 -31.45
CA GLU A 358 9.05 7.70 -30.18
C GLU A 358 10.00 7.47 -28.99
N THR A 359 10.79 6.39 -29.00
CA THR A 359 11.78 6.15 -27.94
C THR A 359 12.86 7.23 -27.92
N GLN A 360 13.32 7.71 -29.08
CA GLN A 360 14.23 8.86 -29.17
C GLN A 360 13.59 10.13 -28.63
N ARG A 361 12.32 10.42 -28.98
CA ARG A 361 11.57 11.57 -28.48
C ARG A 361 11.46 11.53 -26.95
N LEU A 362 11.11 10.38 -26.38
CA LEU A 362 11.04 10.17 -24.94
C LEU A 362 12.41 10.33 -24.26
N ALA A 363 13.49 9.84 -24.88
CA ALA A 363 14.85 10.02 -24.39
C ALA A 363 15.27 11.50 -24.39
N CYS A 364 14.98 12.25 -25.45
CA CYS A 364 15.22 13.69 -25.52
C CYS A 364 14.43 14.45 -24.43
N ALA A 365 13.14 14.12 -24.25
CA ALA A 365 12.32 14.70 -23.19
C ALA A 365 12.89 14.40 -21.79
N ALA A 366 13.33 13.17 -21.55
CA ALA A 366 13.98 12.79 -20.30
C ALA A 366 15.27 13.57 -20.04
N ILE A 367 16.11 13.81 -21.07
CA ILE A 367 17.32 14.63 -20.95
C ILE A 367 16.96 16.07 -20.56
N ILE A 368 15.93 16.67 -21.18
CA ILE A 368 15.47 18.02 -20.85
C ILE A 368 15.03 18.08 -19.38
N ILE A 369 14.18 17.16 -18.94
CA ILE A 369 13.69 17.09 -17.56
C ILE A 369 14.86 16.88 -16.58
N GLN A 370 15.76 15.95 -16.86
CA GLN A 370 16.93 15.68 -16.01
C GLN A 370 17.88 16.87 -15.94
N SER A 371 18.12 17.57 -17.05
CA SER A 371 18.97 18.76 -17.07
C SER A 371 18.36 19.90 -16.26
N PHE A 372 17.04 20.09 -16.37
CA PHE A 372 16.29 21.05 -15.57
C PHE A 372 16.35 20.70 -14.09
N TRP A 373 16.10 19.45 -13.73
CA TRP A 373 16.17 18.97 -12.35
C TRP A 373 17.57 19.14 -11.74
N ARG A 374 18.62 18.76 -12.49
CA ARG A 374 20.02 18.94 -12.06
C ARG A 374 20.35 20.42 -11.84
N ARG A 375 19.89 21.31 -12.73
CA ARG A 375 20.03 22.76 -12.57
C ARG A 375 19.33 23.26 -11.30
N CYS A 376 18.09 22.83 -11.07
CA CYS A 376 17.32 23.21 -9.88
C CYS A 376 18.01 22.72 -8.59
N ARG A 377 18.47 21.47 -8.59
CA ARG A 377 19.19 20.87 -7.45
C ARG A 377 20.53 21.58 -7.19
N SER A 378 21.30 21.89 -8.22
CA SER A 378 22.58 22.60 -8.09
C SER A 378 22.36 24.02 -7.53
N ARG A 379 21.36 24.75 -8.03
CA ARG A 379 21.00 26.07 -7.50
C ARG A 379 20.59 25.99 -6.03
N ALA A 380 19.76 25.01 -5.65
CA ALA A 380 19.36 24.83 -4.26
C ALA A 380 20.57 24.55 -3.34
N GLU A 381 21.51 23.72 -3.79
CA GLU A 381 22.74 23.41 -3.04
C GLU A 381 23.65 24.65 -2.89
N VAL A 382 23.83 25.45 -3.94
CA VAL A 382 24.59 26.72 -3.86
C VAL A 382 23.94 27.70 -2.89
N VAL A 383 22.62 27.89 -2.97
CA VAL A 383 21.87 28.74 -2.03
C VAL A 383 22.05 28.25 -0.59
N LYS A 384 21.99 26.93 -0.35
CA LYS A 384 22.22 26.35 0.98
C LYS A 384 23.62 26.66 1.52
N ARG A 385 24.64 26.63 0.67
CA ARG A 385 26.02 27.00 1.07
C ARG A 385 26.15 28.50 1.33
N LEU A 386 25.56 29.34 0.50
CA LEU A 386 25.59 30.81 0.69
C LEU A 386 24.93 31.23 2.00
N LYS A 387 23.82 30.60 2.38
CA LYS A 387 23.12 30.83 3.66
C LYS A 387 24.00 30.57 4.90
N LEU A 388 25.06 29.76 4.79
CA LEU A 388 25.97 29.46 5.91
C LEU A 388 27.05 30.54 6.08
N VAL A 389 27.37 31.28 5.02
CA VAL A 389 28.50 32.22 4.97
C VAL A 389 28.05 33.67 5.09
N LEU A 390 26.90 33.99 4.50
CA LEU A 390 26.30 35.32 4.56
C LEU A 390 25.44 35.50 5.80
N GLN A 391 25.46 36.70 6.37
CA GLN A 391 24.51 37.17 7.37
C GLN A 391 23.75 38.38 6.85
N LYS A 392 22.47 38.49 7.18
CA LYS A 392 21.66 39.67 6.90
C LYS A 392 21.62 40.55 8.14
N CYS A 393 22.20 41.74 8.06
CA CYS A 393 22.22 42.70 9.14
C CYS A 393 21.25 43.85 8.82
N ILE A 394 20.57 44.39 9.82
CA ILE A 394 19.79 45.62 9.70
C ILE A 394 20.55 46.73 10.40
N ASP A 395 20.76 47.83 9.67
CA ASP A 395 21.31 49.03 10.24
C ASP A 395 20.28 49.72 11.17
N PRO A 396 20.63 50.06 12.43
CA PRO A 396 19.68 50.60 13.40
C PRO A 396 19.20 52.02 13.09
N ASP A 397 20.03 52.81 12.39
CA ASP A 397 19.72 54.21 12.09
C ASP A 397 18.86 54.35 10.83
N THR A 398 19.17 53.59 9.78
CA THR A 398 18.43 53.62 8.50
C THR A 398 17.31 52.58 8.41
N GLY A 399 17.40 51.48 9.16
CA GLY A 399 16.48 50.35 9.07
C GLY A 399 16.69 49.48 7.82
N ASP A 400 17.68 49.81 6.98
CA ASP A 400 17.94 49.11 5.72
C ASP A 400 18.78 47.84 5.92
N PRO A 401 18.47 46.75 5.20
CA PRO A 401 19.22 45.51 5.29
C PRO A 401 20.49 45.55 4.44
N TYR A 402 21.59 45.05 4.98
CA TYR A 402 22.83 44.75 4.25
C TYR A 402 23.27 43.30 4.50
N TRP A 403 24.03 42.72 3.57
CA TRP A 403 24.56 41.36 3.66
C TRP A 403 26.05 41.40 3.99
N PHE A 404 26.43 40.79 5.11
CA PHE A 404 27.80 40.70 5.57
C PHE A 404 28.35 39.29 5.36
N ASN A 405 29.53 39.20 4.74
CA ASN A 405 30.23 37.94 4.55
C ASN A 405 31.18 37.69 5.73
N LYS A 406 30.89 36.67 6.56
CA LYS A 406 31.72 36.32 7.72
C LYS A 406 33.15 35.90 7.38
N ALA A 407 33.37 35.34 6.20
CA ALA A 407 34.66 34.78 5.82
C ALA A 407 35.62 35.84 5.25
N THR A 408 35.08 36.91 4.66
CA THR A 408 35.87 37.95 3.99
C THR A 408 35.71 39.33 4.62
N GLU A 409 34.87 39.45 5.66
CA GLU A 409 34.51 40.70 6.36
C GLU A 409 33.96 41.81 5.44
N ALA A 410 33.49 41.45 4.24
CA ALA A 410 32.95 42.39 3.28
C ALA A 410 31.44 42.55 3.46
N SER A 411 30.94 43.79 3.38
CA SER A 411 29.51 44.12 3.42
C SER A 411 29.02 44.57 2.03
N THR A 412 27.82 44.12 1.65
CA THR A 412 27.12 44.60 0.46
C THR A 412 25.70 45.03 0.79
N TRP A 413 25.30 46.21 0.33
CA TRP A 413 23.95 46.75 0.54
C TRP A 413 22.92 46.18 -0.43
N HIS A 414 23.37 45.49 -1.48
CA HIS A 414 22.50 44.79 -2.42
C HIS A 414 22.51 43.28 -2.17
N LYS A 415 21.33 42.66 -2.26
CA LYS A 415 21.15 41.22 -2.13
C LYS A 415 21.97 40.48 -3.20
N PRO A 416 22.87 39.57 -2.81
CA PRO A 416 23.63 38.76 -3.77
C PRO A 416 22.71 38.01 -4.74
N SER A 417 22.93 38.20 -6.05
CA SER A 417 22.07 37.65 -7.11
C SER A 417 21.92 36.12 -7.08
N LEU A 418 22.95 35.43 -6.59
CA LEU A 418 22.97 33.97 -6.43
C LEU A 418 21.98 33.43 -5.39
N LEU A 419 21.48 34.26 -4.46
CA LEU A 419 20.42 33.87 -3.52
C LEU A 419 19.04 33.75 -4.21
N GLY A 420 18.84 34.41 -5.35
CA GLY A 420 17.59 34.37 -6.11
C GLY A 420 16.38 34.83 -5.29
N ALA A 421 15.29 34.05 -5.33
CA ALA A 421 14.08 34.32 -4.55
C ALA A 421 14.27 34.08 -3.04
N SER A 422 15.16 33.18 -2.64
CA SER A 422 15.44 32.86 -1.24
C SER A 422 16.29 33.94 -0.57
N ASP A 423 16.20 34.11 0.75
CA ASP A 423 17.05 35.03 1.52
C ASP A 423 17.73 34.31 2.71
N VAL A 424 18.68 34.97 3.36
CA VAL A 424 19.39 34.48 4.54
C VAL A 424 18.49 34.58 5.77
N ASP A 425 18.45 33.51 6.59
CA ASP A 425 17.50 33.38 7.69
C ASP A 425 17.91 34.18 8.94
N SER A 426 19.21 34.43 9.14
CA SER A 426 19.76 35.19 10.27
C SER A 426 19.69 36.70 10.03
N LYS A 427 18.63 37.32 10.59
CA LYS A 427 18.42 38.77 10.62
C LYS A 427 18.98 39.33 11.93
N ILE A 428 20.21 39.84 11.92
CA ILE A 428 20.82 40.47 13.10
C ILE A 428 20.51 41.96 13.08
N ILE A 429 19.95 42.47 14.17
CA ILE A 429 19.64 43.89 14.33
C ILE A 429 20.67 44.43 15.32
N LEU A 430 21.53 45.34 14.87
CA LEU A 430 22.46 45.99 15.78
C LEU A 430 21.67 46.89 16.74
N PRO A 431 21.91 46.85 18.06
CA PRO A 431 21.28 47.77 18.99
C PRO A 431 21.80 49.19 18.81
N ASN A 432 20.98 50.16 19.20
CA ASN A 432 21.46 51.52 19.45
C ASN A 432 22.48 51.51 20.60
N LYS A 433 23.47 52.40 20.55
CA LYS A 433 24.56 52.51 21.54
C LYS A 433 24.08 52.64 23.00
N GLU A 434 22.88 53.20 23.23
CA GLU A 434 22.28 53.34 24.57
C GLU A 434 21.62 52.05 25.09
N GLU A 435 21.35 51.09 24.20
CA GLU A 435 20.67 49.82 24.46
C GLU A 435 21.65 48.63 24.46
N GLU A 436 22.85 48.85 23.93
CA GLU A 436 23.96 47.91 23.96
C GLU A 436 24.31 47.54 25.41
N PHE A 437 24.22 46.25 25.75
CA PHE A 437 24.57 45.72 27.07
C PHE A 437 25.86 44.89 26.98
N THR A 438 26.99 45.59 26.88
CA THR A 438 28.34 45.02 26.98
C THR A 438 28.89 45.18 28.39
N VAL A 439 29.49 44.12 28.91
CA VAL A 439 30.11 44.10 30.24
C VAL A 439 31.62 44.10 30.04
N ILE A 440 32.29 45.09 30.62
CA ILE A 440 33.74 45.28 30.48
C ILE A 440 34.40 44.91 31.82
N CYS A 441 35.61 44.36 31.74
CA CYS A 441 36.41 44.05 32.92
C CYS A 441 36.65 45.30 33.79
N VAL A 442 36.36 45.21 35.09
CA VAL A 442 36.55 46.31 36.05
C VAL A 442 38.03 46.72 36.17
N GLU A 443 38.93 45.74 36.03
CA GLU A 443 40.37 45.92 36.21
C GLU A 443 41.05 46.56 34.98
N CYS A 444 40.94 45.94 33.79
CA CYS A 444 41.63 46.44 32.60
C CYS A 444 40.84 47.48 31.81
N LYS A 445 39.50 47.54 31.96
CA LYS A 445 38.60 48.48 31.27
C LYS A 445 38.66 48.47 29.74
N GLU A 446 39.30 47.47 29.14
CA GLU A 446 39.48 47.32 27.68
C GLU A 446 38.82 46.05 27.15
N GLU A 447 39.08 44.90 27.78
CA GLU A 447 38.55 43.61 27.34
C GLU A 447 37.12 43.35 27.86
N PRO A 448 36.27 42.66 27.09
CA PRO A 448 34.97 42.20 27.57
C PRO A 448 35.15 41.25 28.76
N ALA A 449 34.32 41.42 29.78
CA ALA A 449 34.35 40.52 30.92
C ALA A 449 33.71 39.18 30.55
N THR A 450 34.42 38.10 30.85
CA THR A 450 33.96 36.72 30.62
C THR A 450 33.68 35.99 31.93
N VAL A 451 34.09 36.56 33.07
CA VAL A 451 33.99 35.94 34.39
C VAL A 451 33.42 36.96 35.38
N LEU A 452 32.48 36.55 36.22
CA LEU A 452 31.92 37.29 37.35
C LEU A 452 32.40 36.65 38.64
N CYS A 453 32.91 37.45 39.59
CA CYS A 453 33.09 37.01 40.96
C CYS A 453 31.77 37.15 41.73
N ASN A 454 31.25 36.05 42.27
CA ASN A 454 29.97 36.05 42.99
C ASN A 454 30.08 36.55 44.44
N ASP A 455 31.29 36.67 44.97
CA ASP A 455 31.52 37.17 46.33
C ASP A 455 31.87 38.66 46.33
N CYS A 456 32.58 39.14 45.30
CA CYS A 456 32.81 40.57 45.09
C CYS A 456 31.71 41.26 44.28
N ALA A 457 30.85 40.51 43.57
CA ALA A 457 29.86 41.01 42.63
C ALA A 457 30.44 41.82 41.44
N ASP A 458 31.73 41.65 41.15
CA ASP A 458 32.46 42.39 40.11
C ASP A 458 32.84 41.51 38.90
N PRO A 459 32.71 42.02 37.66
CA PRO A 459 33.09 41.29 36.45
C PRO A 459 34.55 41.55 36.00
N PHE A 460 35.21 40.50 35.53
CA PHE A 460 36.60 40.45 35.09
C PHE A 460 36.75 39.74 33.73
N CYS A 461 37.76 40.12 32.95
CA CYS A 461 38.22 39.26 31.85
C CYS A 461 39.02 38.08 32.43
N GLU A 462 39.11 36.98 31.68
CA GLU A 462 39.77 35.75 32.16
C GLU A 462 41.21 36.00 32.64
N ASN A 463 41.96 36.86 31.93
CA ASN A 463 43.34 37.19 32.28
C ASN A 463 43.46 38.01 33.57
N CYS A 464 42.62 39.04 33.75
CA CYS A 464 42.62 39.86 34.96
C CYS A 464 42.11 39.08 36.16
N CYS A 465 41.09 38.24 35.97
CA CYS A 465 40.58 37.34 37.00
C CYS A 465 41.71 36.45 37.51
N ARG A 466 42.41 35.75 36.61
CA ARG A 466 43.49 34.82 36.97
C ARG A 466 44.69 35.49 37.66
N LYS A 467 45.07 36.71 37.23
CA LYS A 467 46.30 37.38 37.71
C LYS A 467 46.10 38.18 38.99
N ASN A 468 44.99 38.93 39.09
CA ASN A 468 44.82 39.96 40.11
C ASN A 468 43.74 39.61 41.13
N HIS A 469 42.91 38.58 40.88
CA HIS A 469 41.71 38.32 41.69
C HIS A 469 41.58 36.87 42.19
N GLN A 470 42.07 35.89 41.42
CA GLN A 470 42.05 34.46 41.77
C GLN A 470 43.07 34.08 42.86
N THR A 471 43.90 35.03 43.30
CA THR A 471 44.83 34.88 44.44
C THR A 471 44.13 34.95 45.79
N ILE A 472 42.85 35.34 45.84
CA ILE A 472 42.04 35.35 47.06
C ILE A 472 41.41 33.97 47.23
N GLU A 473 41.83 33.21 48.24
CA GLU A 473 41.28 31.88 48.53
C GLU A 473 39.78 31.99 48.88
N ASN A 474 38.97 31.13 48.25
CA ASN A 474 37.53 30.89 48.50
C ASN A 474 36.49 31.72 47.73
N HIS A 475 36.87 32.59 46.78
CA HIS A 475 35.88 33.28 45.95
C HIS A 475 35.29 32.37 44.85
N LYS A 476 33.98 32.45 44.64
CA LYS A 476 33.26 31.71 43.59
C LYS A 476 33.11 32.52 42.32
N PHE A 477 33.30 31.86 41.17
CA PHE A 477 33.24 32.49 39.86
C PHE A 477 32.12 31.92 38.99
N SER A 478 31.51 32.77 38.16
CA SER A 478 30.51 32.40 37.15
C SER A 478 30.88 32.97 35.78
N ALA A 479 30.56 32.24 34.71
CA ALA A 479 30.81 32.72 33.35
C ALA A 479 29.77 33.79 32.94
N ILE A 480 30.24 34.80 32.22
CA ILE A 480 29.40 35.77 31.52
C ILE A 480 29.36 35.36 30.05
N ASP A 481 28.27 34.70 29.66
CA ASP A 481 28.06 34.26 28.28
C ASP A 481 27.61 35.41 27.37
N ASN A 482 27.87 35.26 26.07
CA ASN A 482 27.34 36.15 25.04
C ASN A 482 25.99 35.67 24.50
N CYS A 483 25.16 36.61 24.05
CA CYS A 483 23.85 36.34 23.48
C CYS A 483 23.93 35.39 22.28
N LYS A 484 23.05 34.40 22.21
CA LYS A 484 23.04 33.42 21.10
C LYS A 484 22.78 34.03 19.72
N GLU A 485 22.04 35.14 19.63
CA GLU A 485 21.67 35.75 18.34
C GLU A 485 22.70 36.75 17.82
N CYS A 486 23.25 37.60 18.69
CA CYS A 486 24.23 38.62 18.29
C CYS A 486 25.68 38.26 18.63
N GLU A 487 25.94 37.26 19.47
CA GLU A 487 27.26 36.75 19.86
C GLU A 487 28.23 37.74 20.52
N TYR A 488 27.83 38.99 20.75
CA TYR A 488 28.72 40.03 21.30
C TYR A 488 28.19 40.75 22.56
N GLN A 489 26.87 40.91 22.72
CA GLN A 489 26.30 41.47 23.95
C GLN A 489 26.23 40.40 25.04
N ALA A 490 26.43 40.80 26.29
CA ALA A 490 26.29 39.89 27.41
C ALA A 490 24.84 39.40 27.51
N VAL A 491 24.70 38.14 27.89
CA VAL A 491 23.40 37.54 28.16
C VAL A 491 22.73 38.27 29.32
N THR A 492 21.44 38.57 29.16
CA THR A 492 20.64 39.21 30.23
C THR A 492 19.47 38.36 30.67
N ARG A 493 19.04 37.41 29.83
CA ARG A 493 17.87 36.57 30.06
C ARG A 493 17.99 35.24 29.34
N ARG A 494 17.26 34.25 29.83
CA ARG A 494 17.10 32.94 29.21
C ARG A 494 15.63 32.71 28.90
N CYS A 495 15.31 32.38 27.65
CA CYS A 495 13.98 31.91 27.30
C CYS A 495 13.73 30.56 27.97
N ASN A 496 12.61 30.37 28.65
CA ASN A 496 12.33 29.11 29.33
C ASN A 496 11.81 28.04 28.37
N VAL A 497 11.21 28.47 27.26
CA VAL A 497 10.68 27.59 26.22
C VAL A 497 11.82 27.11 25.32
N CYS A 498 12.66 28.03 24.86
CA CYS A 498 13.77 27.73 23.96
C CYS A 498 15.05 27.30 24.71
N ILE A 499 15.12 27.52 26.03
CA ILE A 499 16.28 27.25 26.91
C ILE A 499 17.54 28.03 26.47
N THR A 500 17.38 29.00 25.58
CA THR A 500 18.44 29.78 24.98
C THR A 500 18.56 31.15 25.61
N SER A 501 19.80 31.64 25.66
CA SER A 501 20.18 32.86 26.36
C SER A 501 20.32 34.04 25.38
N TYR A 502 19.70 35.16 25.72
CA TYR A 502 19.58 36.35 24.85
C TYR A 502 19.96 37.64 25.60
N CYS A 503 20.42 38.65 24.86
CA CYS A 503 20.50 40.04 25.34
C CYS A 503 19.10 40.69 25.28
N CYS A 504 18.97 41.89 25.87
CA CYS A 504 17.67 42.58 25.92
C CYS A 504 17.14 42.91 24.52
N THR A 505 18.00 43.46 23.65
CA THR A 505 17.61 43.89 22.30
C THR A 505 17.22 42.72 21.41
N CYS A 506 18.04 41.67 21.34
CA CYS A 506 17.70 40.50 20.52
C CYS A 506 16.44 39.81 21.03
N PHE A 507 16.21 39.77 22.34
CA PHE A 507 14.99 39.17 22.85
C PHE A 507 13.73 39.97 22.46
N GLU A 508 13.79 41.29 22.57
CA GLU A 508 12.66 42.17 22.25
C GLU A 508 12.34 42.22 20.75
N ILE A 509 13.36 42.19 19.89
CA ILE A 509 13.15 42.39 18.46
C ILE A 509 13.09 41.08 17.67
N THR A 510 13.95 40.10 17.94
CA THR A 510 14.02 38.87 17.15
C THR A 510 13.35 37.67 17.82
N HIS A 511 13.36 37.60 19.15
CA HIS A 511 12.75 36.49 19.88
C HIS A 511 11.27 36.70 20.22
N LYS A 512 10.78 37.95 20.30
CA LYS A 512 9.37 38.24 20.58
C LYS A 512 8.41 37.58 19.58
N ASP A 513 8.87 37.40 18.34
CA ASP A 513 8.13 36.80 17.22
C ASP A 513 8.62 35.37 16.88
N CYS A 514 9.17 34.64 17.86
CA CYS A 514 9.69 33.28 17.65
C CYS A 514 8.62 32.31 17.13
N SER A 515 8.93 31.60 16.04
CA SER A 515 7.98 30.87 15.18
C SER A 515 7.37 29.58 15.76
N HIS A 516 7.72 29.21 16.99
CA HIS A 516 7.37 27.91 17.57
C HIS A 516 6.04 27.90 18.36
N THR A 517 5.31 29.02 18.40
CA THR A 517 3.99 29.12 19.03
C THR A 517 3.06 29.98 18.16
N PRO A 518 2.02 29.40 17.52
CA PRO A 518 1.15 30.12 16.56
C PRO A 518 0.16 31.11 17.18
N GLU A 519 0.11 31.21 18.51
CA GLU A 519 -0.88 32.01 19.22
C GLU A 519 -0.15 32.97 20.14
N PHE A 520 0.03 34.22 19.70
CA PHE A 520 0.21 35.51 20.40
C PHE A 520 0.64 35.57 21.89
N ALA A 521 1.35 34.58 22.41
CA ALA A 521 1.84 34.52 23.78
C ALA A 521 3.36 34.74 23.74
N SER A 522 3.78 35.91 24.20
CA SER A 522 5.20 36.22 24.42
C SER A 522 5.84 35.09 25.23
N HIS A 523 6.92 34.48 24.70
CA HIS A 523 7.60 33.39 25.38
C HIS A 523 8.00 33.80 26.79
N LYS A 524 7.63 32.98 27.77
CA LYS A 524 8.03 33.20 29.15
C LYS A 524 9.54 33.00 29.26
N TRP A 525 10.22 33.98 29.84
CA TRP A 525 11.66 34.01 30.00
C TRP A 525 12.02 34.26 31.46
N SER A 526 13.22 33.84 31.84
CA SER A 526 13.80 34.10 33.16
C SER A 526 14.91 35.14 33.03
N PRO A 527 14.91 36.19 33.86
CA PRO A 527 16.04 37.11 33.95
C PRO A 527 17.27 36.37 34.48
N LEU A 528 18.42 36.64 33.87
CA LEU A 528 19.74 36.24 34.39
C LEU A 528 20.42 37.42 35.09
N VAL A 529 20.01 38.64 34.75
CA VAL A 529 20.42 39.90 35.36
C VAL A 529 19.19 40.59 35.94
N LYS A 530 19.34 41.27 37.08
CA LYS A 530 18.26 42.05 37.70
C LYS A 530 17.68 43.06 36.69
N LEU A 531 16.37 43.22 36.72
CA LEU A 531 15.64 44.08 35.80
C LEU A 531 15.44 45.47 36.42
N CYS A 532 15.37 46.47 35.56
CA CYS A 532 15.13 47.86 35.94
C CYS A 532 13.74 48.01 36.56
N VAL A 533 13.65 48.69 37.70
CA VAL A 533 12.39 48.86 38.46
C VAL A 533 11.32 49.61 37.65
N GLU A 534 11.73 50.51 36.76
CA GLU A 534 10.79 51.37 36.02
C GLU A 534 10.21 50.72 34.77
N CYS A 535 11.02 49.94 34.05
CA CYS A 535 10.58 49.36 32.78
C CYS A 535 10.37 47.86 32.86
N GLU A 536 10.85 47.20 33.92
CA GLU A 536 10.78 45.76 34.20
C GLU A 536 11.21 44.85 33.03
N ASN A 537 11.89 45.43 32.03
CA ASN A 537 12.20 44.73 30.79
C ASN A 537 13.70 44.76 30.50
N ARG A 538 14.42 45.82 30.89
CA ARG A 538 15.86 45.96 30.60
C ARG A 538 16.71 45.66 31.82
N ALA A 539 17.88 45.07 31.56
CA ALA A 539 18.88 44.82 32.59
C ALA A 539 19.35 46.12 33.25
N VAL A 540 19.55 46.07 34.57
CA VAL A 540 20.05 47.20 35.36
C VAL A 540 21.49 47.50 34.99
N LYS A 541 21.81 48.79 34.98
CA LYS A 541 23.18 49.32 34.82
C LYS A 541 23.55 50.35 35.89
N TRP A 542 22.56 50.90 36.58
CA TRP A 542 22.75 52.03 37.49
C TRP A 542 21.91 51.83 38.75
N ARG A 543 22.48 52.10 39.93
CA ARG A 543 21.76 52.18 41.21
C ARG A 543 21.72 53.63 41.68
N CYS A 544 20.55 54.13 42.04
CA CYS A 544 20.40 55.46 42.65
C CYS A 544 20.32 55.33 44.17
N THR A 545 21.20 56.03 44.89
CA THR A 545 21.28 55.91 46.35
C THR A 545 20.10 56.53 47.07
N GLU A 546 19.55 57.62 46.56
CA GLU A 546 18.47 58.37 47.20
C GLU A 546 17.09 57.80 46.88
N CYS A 547 16.93 57.15 45.72
CA CYS A 547 15.71 56.42 45.39
C CYS A 547 15.70 55.01 46.01
N GLY A 548 16.88 54.41 46.23
CA GLY A 548 17.00 53.00 46.64
C GLY A 548 16.75 52.00 45.50
N ASP A 549 16.63 52.51 44.28
CA ASP A 549 16.13 51.80 43.10
C ASP A 549 17.21 51.54 42.05
N ASP A 550 17.04 50.45 41.29
CA ASP A 550 17.95 50.02 40.22
C ASP A 550 17.36 50.28 38.82
N PHE A 551 18.12 50.97 37.95
CA PHE A 551 17.69 51.47 36.65
C PHE A 551 18.55 50.98 35.47
N CYS A 552 17.97 50.89 34.27
CA CYS A 552 18.70 50.72 33.00
C CYS A 552 19.18 52.08 32.45
N SER A 553 20.14 52.09 31.51
CA SER A 553 20.72 53.35 30.96
C SER A 553 19.69 54.32 30.37
N LYS A 554 18.69 53.81 29.65
CA LYS A 554 17.64 54.63 29.02
C LYS A 554 16.76 55.30 30.08
N CYS A 555 16.14 54.51 30.96
CA CYS A 555 15.29 55.01 32.04
C CYS A 555 16.06 55.92 33.01
N PHE A 556 17.32 55.60 33.30
CA PHE A 556 18.18 56.45 34.12
C PHE A 556 18.34 57.83 33.48
N LYS A 557 18.76 57.89 32.21
CA LYS A 557 18.94 59.15 31.46
C LYS A 557 17.64 59.94 31.35
N ASP A 558 16.50 59.28 31.13
CA ASP A 558 15.21 59.95 30.96
C ASP A 558 14.66 60.53 32.28
N LEU A 559 14.79 59.79 33.39
CA LEU A 559 14.27 60.18 34.71
C LEU A 559 15.20 61.13 35.47
N HIS A 560 16.52 60.95 35.34
CA HIS A 560 17.52 61.77 36.04
C HIS A 560 17.91 63.03 35.26
N LYS A 561 17.34 63.27 34.07
CA LYS A 561 17.46 64.53 33.32
C LYS A 561 16.50 65.63 33.82
N LYS A 562 15.58 65.35 34.74
CA LYS A 562 14.51 66.30 35.17
C LYS A 562 14.57 66.62 36.68
N GLY A 563 14.26 67.88 37.03
CA GLY A 563 13.99 68.32 38.41
C GLY A 563 15.13 68.09 39.43
N LYS A 564 14.74 67.85 40.70
CA LYS A 564 15.65 67.58 41.83
C LYS A 564 16.42 66.26 41.70
N ARG A 565 16.01 65.37 40.80
CA ARG A 565 16.65 64.06 40.56
C ARG A 565 17.96 64.16 39.77
N LYS A 566 18.27 65.33 39.18
CA LYS A 566 19.54 65.59 38.48
C LYS A 566 20.77 65.51 39.39
N SER A 567 20.60 65.77 40.68
CA SER A 567 21.68 65.79 41.67
C SER A 567 21.77 64.51 42.50
N HIS A 568 20.94 63.50 42.24
CA HIS A 568 21.04 62.22 42.93
C HIS A 568 22.38 61.55 42.61
N ARG A 569 22.96 60.85 43.58
CA ARG A 569 24.18 60.09 43.40
C ARG A 569 23.85 58.70 42.88
N PHE A 570 24.72 58.21 42.01
CA PHE A 570 24.54 56.95 41.32
C PHE A 570 25.85 56.20 41.17
N HIS A 571 25.74 54.88 41.15
CA HIS A 571 26.86 53.96 40.93
C HIS A 571 26.50 52.97 39.83
N ALA A 572 27.50 52.61 39.02
CA ALA A 572 27.32 51.62 37.97
C ALA A 572 27.17 50.23 38.60
N LEU A 573 26.25 49.43 38.07
CA LEU A 573 26.07 48.01 38.35
C LEU A 573 26.48 47.25 37.08
N PRO A 574 27.74 46.80 36.96
CA PRO A 574 28.26 46.24 35.71
C PRO A 574 27.53 44.97 35.27
N TYR A 575 27.26 44.05 36.20
CA TYR A 575 26.55 42.80 35.91
C TYR A 575 25.92 42.17 37.17
N LEU A 576 24.80 42.73 37.63
CA LEU A 576 24.08 42.24 38.80
C LEU A 576 23.17 41.05 38.45
N THR A 577 23.65 39.82 38.67
CA THR A 577 22.87 38.62 38.34
C THR A 577 21.64 38.49 39.24
N THR A 578 20.63 37.77 38.76
CA THR A 578 19.46 37.42 39.59
C THR A 578 19.85 36.60 40.80
N ALA A 579 20.84 35.70 40.69
CA ALA A 579 21.35 34.95 41.83
C ALA A 579 21.99 35.84 42.91
N LEU A 580 22.70 36.91 42.50
CA LEU A 580 23.27 37.88 43.44
C LEU A 580 22.19 38.75 44.07
N ALA A 581 21.22 39.23 43.29
CA ALA A 581 20.08 39.99 43.81
C ALA A 581 19.20 39.14 44.75
N GLU A 582 18.97 37.87 44.41
CA GLU A 582 18.25 36.91 45.26
C GLU A 582 19.05 36.56 46.51
N ARG A 583 20.38 36.54 46.47
CA ARG A 583 21.22 36.35 47.67
C ARG A 583 21.08 37.56 48.60
N GLU A 584 21.14 38.78 48.06
CA GLU A 584 20.88 40.00 48.81
C GLU A 584 19.47 39.95 49.44
N GLN A 585 18.45 39.60 48.66
CA GLN A 585 17.07 39.49 49.12
C GLN A 585 16.84 38.31 50.09
N LYS A 586 17.49 37.16 49.91
CA LYS A 586 17.42 36.02 50.83
C LYS A 586 18.02 36.34 52.18
N LEU A 587 19.11 37.09 52.21
CA LEU A 587 19.68 37.52 53.49
C LEU A 587 18.68 38.43 54.23
N GLU A 588 17.96 39.28 53.50
CA GLU A 588 16.86 40.09 54.04
C GLU A 588 15.64 39.25 54.46
N ASP A 589 15.23 38.27 53.64
CA ASP A 589 14.11 37.36 53.87
C ASP A 589 14.40 36.32 54.95
N GLU A 590 15.64 35.85 55.12
CA GLU A 590 16.06 34.97 56.22
C GLU A 590 16.02 35.70 57.56
N LEU A 591 16.36 36.99 57.54
CA LEU A 591 16.16 37.86 58.69
C LEU A 591 14.66 38.03 59.00
N LEU A 592 13.79 38.02 58.00
CA LEU A 592 12.33 38.09 58.16
C LEU A 592 11.69 36.75 58.56
N ALA A 593 12.05 35.65 57.90
CA ALA A 593 11.57 34.28 58.09
C ALA A 593 12.01 33.72 59.43
N ARG A 594 13.15 34.17 59.99
CA ARG A 594 13.51 33.88 61.38
C ARG A 594 12.45 34.42 62.34
N LYS A 595 11.90 35.60 62.08
CA LYS A 595 10.79 36.19 62.85
C LYS A 595 9.45 35.47 62.61
N GLU A 596 9.26 34.78 61.49
CA GLU A 596 8.02 34.05 61.16
C GLU A 596 8.04 32.56 61.55
N LYS A 597 9.21 31.91 61.50
CA LYS A 597 9.42 30.51 61.94
C LYS A 597 9.06 30.34 63.41
N GLU A 598 9.38 31.35 64.22
CA GLU A 598 8.95 31.44 65.61
C GLU A 598 7.41 31.39 65.75
N ARG A 599 6.64 31.95 64.81
CA ARG A 599 5.16 31.81 64.78
C ARG A 599 4.70 30.45 64.26
N PHE A 600 5.39 29.88 63.26
CA PHE A 600 4.98 28.63 62.60
C PHE A 600 5.26 27.38 63.44
N ASP A 601 6.35 27.35 64.21
CA ASP A 601 6.64 26.25 65.13
C ASP A 601 5.55 26.11 66.22
N ALA A 602 4.86 27.19 66.56
CA ALA A 602 3.66 27.15 67.42
C ALA A 602 2.48 26.44 66.74
N PHE A 603 2.29 26.64 65.44
CA PHE A 603 1.23 25.99 64.63
C PHE A 603 1.54 24.52 64.32
N ARG A 604 2.83 24.18 64.17
CA ARG A 604 3.32 22.84 63.81
C ARG A 604 3.04 21.79 64.89
N LYS A 605 3.20 22.16 66.16
CA LYS A 605 2.87 21.29 67.30
C LYS A 605 1.40 20.84 67.29
N GLU A 606 0.50 21.71 66.85
CA GLU A 606 -0.93 21.39 66.74
C GLU A 606 -1.20 20.41 65.59
N ARG A 607 -0.47 20.53 64.49
CA ARG A 607 -0.61 19.66 63.31
C ARG A 607 -0.02 18.26 63.50
N GLU A 608 1.10 18.13 64.23
CA GLU A 608 1.70 16.83 64.61
C GLU A 608 0.71 15.96 65.41
N ARG A 609 -0.18 16.61 66.17
CA ARG A 609 -1.28 15.96 66.89
C ARG A 609 -2.34 15.35 65.96
N ILE A 610 -2.68 16.03 64.87
CA ILE A 610 -3.65 15.56 63.86
C ILE A 610 -3.01 14.47 62.97
N GLU A 611 -1.75 14.64 62.59
CA GLU A 611 -1.04 13.70 61.72
C GLU A 611 -0.75 12.36 62.39
N THR A 612 -0.51 12.33 63.71
CA THR A 612 -0.36 11.06 64.45
C THR A 612 -1.66 10.24 64.43
N GLU A 613 -2.83 10.88 64.51
CA GLU A 613 -4.13 10.23 64.31
C GLU A 613 -4.32 9.75 62.85
N GLU A 614 -3.92 10.55 61.86
CA GLU A 614 -4.00 10.15 60.46
C GLU A 614 -3.05 9.00 60.08
N VAL A 615 -1.86 8.94 60.67
CA VAL A 615 -0.88 7.86 60.43
C VAL A 615 -1.39 6.54 60.99
N ALA A 616 -2.05 6.56 62.15
CA ALA A 616 -2.76 5.38 62.67
C ALA A 616 -3.85 4.90 61.70
N ILE A 617 -4.63 5.82 61.11
CA ILE A 617 -5.65 5.51 60.09
C ILE A 617 -5.00 4.92 58.81
N LYS A 618 -3.88 5.47 58.36
CA LYS A 618 -3.14 5.00 57.17
C LYS A 618 -2.50 3.63 57.38
N LEU A 619 -1.94 3.33 58.56
CA LEU A 619 -1.44 2.00 58.91
C LEU A 619 -2.56 0.96 58.96
N GLN A 620 -3.70 1.29 59.55
CA GLN A 620 -4.90 0.45 59.50
C GLN A 620 -5.39 0.22 58.06
N ALA A 621 -5.34 1.25 57.20
CA ALA A 621 -5.71 1.16 55.79
C ALA A 621 -4.73 0.30 54.97
N ILE A 622 -3.42 0.37 55.23
CA ILE A 622 -2.40 -0.44 54.56
C ILE A 622 -2.53 -1.93 54.94
N TRP A 623 -2.80 -2.22 56.22
CA TRP A 623 -3.04 -3.59 56.70
C TRP A 623 -4.33 -4.17 56.10
N ARG A 624 -5.42 -3.38 56.09
CA ARG A 624 -6.67 -3.73 55.37
C ARG A 624 -6.44 -3.91 53.87
N GLY A 625 -5.58 -3.10 53.26
CA GLY A 625 -5.18 -3.21 51.86
C GLY A 625 -4.31 -4.43 51.55
N ARG A 626 -3.43 -4.87 52.46
CA ARG A 626 -2.67 -6.13 52.32
C ARG A 626 -3.57 -7.35 52.46
N LYS A 627 -4.50 -7.34 53.42
CA LYS A 627 -5.57 -8.35 53.57
C LYS A 627 -6.47 -8.38 52.32
N GLY A 628 -6.86 -7.21 51.81
CA GLY A 628 -7.66 -7.03 50.61
C GLY A 628 -6.95 -7.43 49.32
N ARG A 629 -5.63 -7.28 49.21
CA ARG A 629 -4.85 -7.77 48.05
C ARG A 629 -4.70 -9.28 48.05
N LYS A 630 -4.50 -9.93 49.20
CA LYS A 630 -4.45 -11.41 49.31
C LYS A 630 -5.82 -12.03 49.00
N ALA A 631 -6.91 -11.43 49.52
CA ALA A 631 -8.28 -11.80 49.15
C ALA A 631 -8.60 -11.47 47.68
N GLY A 632 -8.15 -10.30 47.20
CA GLY A 632 -8.34 -9.82 45.83
C GLY A 632 -7.62 -10.66 44.78
N GLN A 633 -6.49 -11.27 45.11
CA GLN A 633 -5.75 -12.16 44.21
C GLN A 633 -6.50 -13.50 44.02
N LEU A 634 -7.16 -14.01 45.07
CA LEU A 634 -8.10 -15.13 44.98
C LEU A 634 -9.33 -14.74 44.15
N LEU A 635 -9.92 -13.57 44.42
CA LEU A 635 -11.04 -13.04 43.63
C LEU A 635 -10.68 -12.80 42.16
N LEU A 636 -9.45 -12.38 41.83
CA LEU A 636 -8.97 -12.20 40.45
C LEU A 636 -8.71 -13.55 39.78
N LYS A 637 -8.23 -14.57 40.51
CA LYS A 637 -8.13 -15.95 40.00
C LYS A 637 -9.52 -16.53 39.73
N GLU A 638 -10.48 -16.34 40.63
CA GLU A 638 -11.87 -16.71 40.43
C GLU A 638 -12.53 -15.91 39.31
N ALA A 639 -12.27 -14.60 39.21
CA ALA A 639 -12.77 -13.75 38.13
C ALA A 639 -12.26 -14.22 36.77
N ARG A 640 -10.97 -14.57 36.64
CA ARG A 640 -10.43 -15.16 35.40
C ARG A 640 -10.98 -16.56 35.12
N LYS A 641 -11.39 -17.32 36.14
CA LYS A 641 -12.06 -18.63 35.98
C LYS A 641 -13.52 -18.43 35.52
N LYS A 642 -14.21 -17.45 36.10
CA LYS A 642 -15.56 -16.99 35.70
C LYS A 642 -15.56 -16.39 34.29
N GLU A 643 -14.58 -15.58 33.91
CA GLU A 643 -14.46 -15.02 32.55
C GLU A 643 -14.27 -16.12 31.50
N ARG A 644 -13.47 -17.14 31.80
CA ARG A 644 -13.31 -18.31 30.90
C ARG A 644 -14.58 -19.13 30.80
N HIS A 645 -15.30 -19.28 31.91
CA HIS A 645 -16.62 -19.93 31.93
C HIS A 645 -17.64 -19.13 31.12
N LEU A 646 -17.70 -17.82 31.32
CA LEU A 646 -18.58 -16.89 30.63
C LEU A 646 -18.30 -16.88 29.12
N TRP A 647 -17.04 -16.90 28.69
CA TRP A 647 -16.69 -17.01 27.27
C TRP A 647 -17.20 -18.32 26.65
N LYS A 648 -17.11 -19.43 27.40
CA LYS A 648 -17.59 -20.74 26.94
C LYS A 648 -19.12 -20.76 26.85
N GLN A 649 -19.82 -20.24 27.87
CA GLN A 649 -21.28 -20.05 27.85
C GLN A 649 -21.73 -19.13 26.72
N THR A 650 -21.06 -17.99 26.48
CA THR A 650 -21.40 -17.05 25.39
C THR A 650 -21.33 -17.74 24.02
N LYS A 651 -20.38 -18.67 23.85
CA LYS A 651 -20.25 -19.43 22.61
C LYS A 651 -21.39 -20.43 22.42
N GLU A 652 -21.81 -21.10 23.49
CA GLU A 652 -22.94 -22.05 23.50
C GLU A 652 -24.28 -21.34 23.33
N ASP A 653 -24.51 -20.23 24.05
CA ASP A 653 -25.70 -19.38 23.94
C ASP A 653 -25.85 -18.79 22.54
N ASN A 654 -24.74 -18.39 21.89
CA ASN A 654 -24.78 -17.90 20.52
C ASN A 654 -25.19 -18.99 19.51
N ALA A 655 -24.82 -20.24 19.74
CA ALA A 655 -25.28 -21.36 18.93
C ALA A 655 -26.79 -21.63 19.14
N GLU A 656 -27.29 -21.50 20.37
CA GLU A 656 -28.71 -21.57 20.74
C GLU A 656 -29.53 -20.41 20.13
N ARG A 657 -29.00 -19.18 20.12
CA ARG A 657 -29.61 -17.99 19.48
C ARG A 657 -29.74 -18.16 17.97
N GLY A 658 -28.81 -18.88 17.33
CA GLY A 658 -28.80 -19.13 15.89
C GLY A 658 -29.96 -20.00 15.39
N LYS A 659 -30.53 -20.85 16.26
CA LYS A 659 -31.61 -21.79 15.89
C LYS A 659 -32.90 -21.04 15.50
N LEU A 660 -33.48 -21.39 14.35
CA LEU A 660 -34.66 -20.72 13.77
C LEU A 660 -35.85 -20.62 14.75
N LYS A 661 -36.05 -21.66 15.58
CA LYS A 661 -37.08 -21.71 16.64
C LYS A 661 -36.93 -20.57 17.66
N ASN A 662 -35.71 -20.23 18.07
CA ASN A 662 -35.47 -19.19 19.08
C ASN A 662 -35.50 -17.78 18.48
N LYS A 663 -35.12 -17.62 17.21
CA LYS A 663 -35.32 -16.35 16.47
C LYS A 663 -36.81 -16.01 16.29
N LEU A 664 -37.65 -16.99 15.95
CA LEU A 664 -39.10 -16.79 15.87
C LEU A 664 -39.73 -16.47 17.23
N LYS A 665 -39.27 -17.10 18.31
CA LYS A 665 -39.71 -16.76 19.66
C LYS A 665 -39.32 -15.34 20.09
N LEU A 666 -38.20 -14.80 19.62
CA LEU A 666 -37.76 -13.43 19.91
C LEU A 666 -38.75 -12.39 19.36
N LEU A 667 -39.24 -12.60 18.12
CA LEU A 667 -40.21 -11.70 17.47
C LEU A 667 -41.54 -11.59 18.24
N VAL A 668 -41.96 -12.65 18.92
CA VAL A 668 -43.19 -12.71 19.71
C VAL A 668 -42.91 -12.50 21.22
N GLY A 669 -41.68 -12.17 21.60
CA GLY A 669 -41.32 -11.85 22.99
C GLY A 669 -41.30 -13.05 23.94
N LYS A 670 -41.05 -14.26 23.42
CA LYS A 670 -40.94 -15.50 24.21
C LYS A 670 -39.59 -16.21 24.01
N ALA A 671 -38.57 -15.52 23.50
CA ALA A 671 -37.24 -16.10 23.41
C ALA A 671 -36.70 -16.37 24.83
N PRO A 672 -36.03 -17.51 25.05
CA PRO A 672 -35.36 -17.76 26.32
C PRO A 672 -34.33 -16.65 26.59
N ILE A 673 -34.26 -16.25 27.86
CA ILE A 673 -33.29 -15.28 28.34
C ILE A 673 -32.03 -16.05 28.63
N PHE A 674 -30.94 -15.68 27.97
CA PHE A 674 -29.64 -16.29 28.20
C PHE A 674 -28.88 -15.45 29.22
N GLU A 675 -28.05 -16.10 30.05
CA GLU A 675 -27.25 -15.43 31.08
C GLU A 675 -26.28 -14.41 30.46
N THR A 676 -25.88 -14.63 29.22
CA THR A 676 -24.96 -13.78 28.46
C THR A 676 -25.65 -12.68 27.64
N ASP A 677 -26.97 -12.51 27.75
CA ASP A 677 -27.66 -11.35 27.16
C ASP A 677 -27.35 -10.06 27.96
N ASP A 678 -27.23 -8.93 27.27
CA ASP A 678 -27.02 -7.60 27.88
C ASP A 678 -28.23 -7.20 28.74
N GLU A 679 -28.06 -6.37 29.77
CA GLU A 679 -29.16 -6.01 30.68
C GLU A 679 -30.34 -5.35 29.96
N GLU A 680 -30.08 -4.54 28.93
CA GLU A 680 -31.15 -3.99 28.06
C GLU A 680 -31.89 -5.09 27.30
N THR A 681 -31.15 -6.07 26.78
CA THR A 681 -31.69 -7.19 26.00
C THR A 681 -32.48 -8.15 26.91
N LYS A 682 -32.01 -8.37 28.14
CA LYS A 682 -32.73 -9.08 29.19
C LYS A 682 -33.98 -8.33 29.63
N ALA A 683 -33.91 -7.01 29.80
CA ALA A 683 -35.06 -6.18 30.13
C ALA A 683 -36.12 -6.23 29.02
N LEU A 684 -35.70 -6.15 27.75
CA LEU A 684 -36.59 -6.28 26.59
C LEU A 684 -37.24 -7.66 26.50
N LYS A 685 -36.49 -8.74 26.77
CA LYS A 685 -37.05 -10.11 26.80
C LYS A 685 -37.94 -10.34 28.03
N LYS A 686 -37.64 -9.75 29.20
CA LYS A 686 -38.50 -9.77 30.41
C LYS A 686 -39.82 -9.03 30.19
N MET A 687 -39.82 -7.95 29.38
CA MET A 687 -41.03 -7.24 28.96
C MET A 687 -41.95 -8.07 28.03
N GLY A 688 -41.54 -9.29 27.66
CA GLY A 688 -42.35 -10.25 26.91
C GLY A 688 -42.78 -9.70 25.55
N PHE A 689 -44.06 -9.90 25.20
CA PHE A 689 -44.61 -9.42 23.92
C PHE A 689 -44.50 -7.90 23.74
N LYS A 690 -44.58 -7.09 24.81
CA LYS A 690 -44.54 -5.62 24.73
C LYS A 690 -43.15 -5.09 24.36
N GLY A 691 -42.09 -5.77 24.78
CA GLY A 691 -40.71 -5.46 24.41
C GLY A 691 -40.30 -5.99 23.04
N SER A 692 -41.11 -6.89 22.46
CA SER A 692 -40.84 -7.45 21.14
C SER A 692 -41.09 -6.44 20.02
N THR A 693 -40.51 -6.70 18.85
CA THR A 693 -40.68 -5.87 17.66
C THR A 693 -42.15 -5.71 17.26
N LEU A 694 -42.97 -6.74 17.50
CA LEU A 694 -44.41 -6.70 17.25
C LEU A 694 -45.17 -5.89 18.31
N GLY A 695 -44.79 -5.99 19.59
CA GLY A 695 -45.36 -5.16 20.65
C GLY A 695 -45.12 -3.68 20.44
N LYS A 696 -43.89 -3.30 20.06
CA LYS A 696 -43.54 -1.91 19.73
C LYS A 696 -44.32 -1.37 18.54
N ALA A 697 -44.55 -2.21 17.51
CA ALA A 697 -45.36 -1.83 16.35
C ALA A 697 -46.85 -1.63 16.71
N ALA A 698 -47.40 -2.45 17.61
CA ALA A 698 -48.78 -2.33 18.07
C ALA A 698 -49.03 -1.04 18.88
N ILE A 699 -48.04 -0.57 19.67
CA ILE A 699 -48.10 0.72 20.37
C ILE A 699 -48.13 1.89 19.37
N LYS A 700 -47.31 1.82 18.31
CA LYS A 700 -47.22 2.88 17.29
C LYS A 700 -48.50 3.01 16.44
N LEU A 701 -49.26 1.93 16.26
CA LEU A 701 -50.55 1.91 15.58
C LEU A 701 -51.75 2.29 16.49
N GLY A 702 -51.49 2.68 17.74
CA GLY A 702 -52.52 3.11 18.69
C GLY A 702 -53.40 1.99 19.24
N ALA A 703 -52.98 0.71 19.08
CA ALA A 703 -53.68 -0.45 19.62
C ALA A 703 -53.24 -0.81 21.07
N ALA A 704 -52.20 -0.15 21.58
CA ALA A 704 -51.69 -0.26 22.95
C ALA A 704 -51.19 1.11 23.47
N LEU A 705 -51.16 1.31 24.80
CA LEU A 705 -50.77 2.58 25.42
C LEU A 705 -49.25 2.85 25.33
N PRO A 706 -48.82 4.13 25.24
CA PRO A 706 -47.41 4.51 25.16
C PRO A 706 -46.66 4.27 26.49
N PHE A 707 -45.34 4.09 26.39
CA PHE A 707 -44.41 4.07 27.54
C PHE A 707 -44.20 5.53 27.98
N GLY A 708 -44.62 5.89 29.20
CA GLY A 708 -44.41 7.25 29.71
C GLY A 708 -42.98 7.50 30.18
N GLU A 709 -42.59 8.77 30.30
CA GLU A 709 -41.29 9.21 30.84
C GLU A 709 -41.30 9.16 32.37
N GLU A 710 -40.27 8.58 33.00
CA GLU A 710 -40.22 8.44 34.45
C GLU A 710 -40.09 9.80 35.14
N LEU A 711 -41.00 10.08 36.07
CA LEU A 711 -41.03 11.29 36.87
C LEU A 711 -40.24 11.08 38.16
N PRO A 712 -39.33 12.00 38.51
CA PRO A 712 -38.40 11.81 39.62
C PRO A 712 -39.04 12.13 40.98
N GLY A 713 -38.61 11.43 42.02
CA GLY A 713 -38.94 11.76 43.42
C GLY A 713 -40.07 10.97 44.06
N LEU A 714 -40.23 11.17 45.38
CA LEU A 714 -41.27 10.56 46.20
C LEU A 714 -42.56 11.39 46.12
N VAL A 715 -43.68 10.70 45.89
CA VAL A 715 -45.01 11.31 45.86
C VAL A 715 -45.77 10.86 47.10
N LYS A 716 -46.27 11.83 47.86
CA LYS A 716 -47.21 11.56 48.93
C LYS A 716 -48.63 11.67 48.38
N VAL A 717 -49.33 10.55 48.40
CA VAL A 717 -50.70 10.46 47.94
C VAL A 717 -51.63 10.45 49.15
N TYR A 718 -52.67 11.27 49.12
CA TYR A 718 -53.65 11.33 50.20
C TYR A 718 -54.90 10.53 49.79
N PRO A 719 -55.35 9.58 50.63
CA PRO A 719 -56.57 8.83 50.35
C PRO A 719 -57.77 9.75 50.17
N ASN A 720 -58.57 9.54 49.13
CA ASN A 720 -59.80 10.30 48.84
C ASN A 720 -59.63 11.79 48.53
N GLU A 721 -58.40 12.29 48.41
CA GLU A 721 -58.13 13.65 47.94
C GLU A 721 -57.86 13.66 46.43
N THR A 722 -58.14 14.80 45.79
CA THR A 722 -57.90 15.02 44.35
C THR A 722 -56.55 15.69 44.11
N TYR A 723 -55.58 15.51 45.00
CA TYR A 723 -54.23 16.06 44.85
C TYR A 723 -53.17 15.17 45.47
N VAL A 724 -51.94 15.36 44.99
CA VAL A 724 -50.74 14.68 45.48
C VAL A 724 -49.67 15.71 45.81
N ASP A 725 -48.95 15.49 46.92
CA ASP A 725 -47.81 16.33 47.29
C ASP A 725 -46.52 15.67 46.83
N THR A 726 -45.72 16.39 46.04
CA THR A 726 -44.47 15.88 45.49
C THR A 726 -43.29 16.45 46.24
N LYS A 727 -42.31 15.60 46.54
CA LYS A 727 -41.09 16.03 47.22
C LYS A 727 -40.24 16.94 46.32
N GLU A 728 -40.24 16.64 45.03
CA GLU A 728 -39.55 17.39 43.99
C GLU A 728 -40.55 18.25 43.24
N ASP A 729 -40.11 19.42 42.76
CA ASP A 729 -41.00 20.39 42.11
C ASP A 729 -41.40 19.89 40.72
N TRP A 730 -42.60 19.34 40.62
CA TRP A 730 -43.16 18.81 39.38
C TRP A 730 -43.90 19.88 38.55
N THR A 731 -44.03 21.13 39.03
CA THR A 731 -44.79 22.17 38.30
C THR A 731 -44.17 22.54 36.95
N GLN A 732 -42.88 22.28 36.76
CA GLN A 732 -42.21 22.47 35.47
C GLN A 732 -42.18 21.20 34.61
N LEU A 733 -42.46 20.02 35.18
CA LEU A 733 -42.34 18.72 34.50
C LEU A 733 -43.68 18.22 33.95
N VAL A 734 -44.80 18.65 34.53
CA VAL A 734 -46.14 18.16 34.18
C VAL A 734 -47.08 19.35 33.97
N GLU A 735 -47.75 19.38 32.81
CA GLU A 735 -48.68 20.44 32.45
C GLU A 735 -50.15 20.05 32.70
N ILE A 736 -51.00 21.08 32.82
CA ILE A 736 -52.46 20.89 32.91
C ILE A 736 -52.97 20.27 31.61
N GLY A 737 -53.78 19.21 31.74
CA GLY A 737 -54.32 18.44 30.63
C GLY A 737 -53.46 17.26 30.18
N GLU A 738 -52.33 16.98 30.84
CA GLU A 738 -51.53 15.79 30.58
C GLU A 738 -51.92 14.62 31.48
N TYR A 739 -51.76 13.39 30.96
CA TYR A 739 -51.94 12.19 31.75
C TYR A 739 -50.62 11.78 32.40
N ILE A 740 -50.67 11.51 33.70
CA ILE A 740 -49.59 10.86 34.44
C ILE A 740 -50.07 9.51 34.95
N ARG A 741 -49.18 8.54 35.00
CA ARG A 741 -49.46 7.24 35.59
C ARG A 741 -48.75 7.16 36.92
N LEU A 742 -49.52 6.92 37.97
CA LEU A 742 -49.02 6.67 39.31
C LEU A 742 -49.35 5.22 39.63
N ASN A 743 -48.31 4.39 39.76
CA ASN A 743 -48.42 2.93 39.81
C ASN A 743 -49.16 2.37 38.57
N ASN A 744 -50.24 1.63 38.76
CA ASN A 744 -51.02 1.01 37.67
C ASN A 744 -52.22 1.86 37.22
N GLN A 745 -52.49 3.01 37.83
CA GLN A 745 -53.61 3.89 37.49
C GLN A 745 -53.11 5.16 36.82
N SER A 746 -53.84 5.64 35.80
CA SER A 746 -53.46 6.87 35.08
C SER A 746 -54.47 7.97 35.36
N PHE A 747 -53.97 9.17 35.58
CA PHE A 747 -54.69 10.33 36.08
C PHE A 747 -54.44 11.52 35.17
N LEU A 748 -55.49 12.28 34.88
CA LEU A 748 -55.40 13.55 34.16
C LEU A 748 -55.08 14.68 35.14
N VAL A 749 -54.10 15.51 34.81
CA VAL A 749 -53.67 16.64 35.63
C VAL A 749 -54.59 17.84 35.37
N LYS A 750 -55.17 18.42 36.43
CA LYS A 750 -56.16 19.51 36.34
C LYS A 750 -55.75 20.76 37.10
N GLN A 751 -56.38 21.88 36.75
CA GLN A 751 -56.25 23.16 37.42
C GLN A 751 -57.16 23.22 38.66
N HIS A 752 -56.64 23.70 39.80
CA HIS A 752 -57.40 23.88 41.05
C HIS A 752 -58.51 24.93 40.85
N ARG A 753 -59.76 24.60 41.20
CA ARG A 753 -60.87 25.58 41.23
C ARG A 753 -60.90 26.25 42.61
N GLY A 754 -60.59 27.54 42.68
CA GLY A 754 -60.81 28.40 43.85
C GLY A 754 -59.58 28.58 44.76
N GLU A 755 -59.37 29.85 45.13
CA GLU A 755 -58.36 30.42 46.04
C GLU A 755 -56.93 30.69 45.51
N LYS A 756 -56.53 31.95 45.69
CA LYS A 756 -55.33 32.61 45.14
C LYS A 756 -54.05 31.96 45.67
N LEU A 757 -53.06 31.84 44.79
CA LEU A 757 -51.68 31.44 45.10
C LEU A 757 -51.19 32.10 46.40
N TRP A 758 -50.58 31.29 47.27
CA TRP A 758 -49.92 31.71 48.50
C TRP A 758 -49.15 33.04 48.35
N PRO A 759 -49.36 34.06 49.21
CA PRO A 759 -48.54 35.26 49.22
C PRO A 759 -47.07 34.91 49.43
N THR A 760 -46.18 35.53 48.65
CA THR A 760 -44.76 35.18 48.51
C THR A 760 -43.95 35.19 49.83
N LYS A 761 -44.44 35.87 50.87
CA LYS A 761 -43.83 35.88 52.22
C LYS A 761 -44.17 34.63 53.05
N LEU A 762 -45.42 34.16 53.02
CA LEU A 762 -45.84 32.91 53.69
C LEU A 762 -45.23 31.66 53.02
N ARG A 763 -44.97 31.71 51.71
CA ARG A 763 -44.26 30.64 50.98
C ARG A 763 -42.80 30.45 51.42
N LYS A 764 -42.12 31.53 51.86
CA LYS A 764 -40.73 31.47 52.38
C LYS A 764 -40.65 31.07 53.86
N GLU A 765 -41.71 31.28 54.64
CA GLU A 765 -41.81 30.83 56.04
C GLU A 765 -42.28 29.37 56.14
N ALA A 766 -43.23 28.92 55.30
CA ALA A 766 -43.64 27.52 55.22
C ALA A 766 -42.54 26.58 54.65
N MET A 767 -41.70 27.09 53.74
CA MET A 767 -40.52 26.35 53.25
C MET A 767 -39.49 26.03 54.36
N LYS A 768 -39.55 26.70 55.52
CA LYS A 768 -38.68 26.41 56.66
C LYS A 768 -39.19 25.30 57.58
N SER A 769 -40.41 24.77 57.42
CA SER A 769 -40.95 23.74 58.33
C SER A 769 -41.64 22.52 57.72
N THR A 770 -41.79 22.38 56.39
CA THR A 770 -42.42 21.16 55.79
C THR A 770 -41.66 20.58 54.58
N LYS A 771 -41.48 19.25 54.57
CA LYS A 771 -40.64 18.44 53.64
C LYS A 771 -41.09 18.37 52.16
N PHE A 772 -42.24 18.93 51.77
CA PHE A 772 -42.83 18.76 50.43
C PHE A 772 -43.34 20.11 49.89
N PRO A 773 -42.66 20.72 48.90
CA PRO A 773 -42.92 22.10 48.49
C PRO A 773 -44.02 22.26 47.43
N THR A 774 -44.54 21.17 46.83
CA THR A 774 -45.40 21.21 45.63
C THR A 774 -46.61 20.30 45.74
N ARG A 775 -47.78 20.80 45.27
CA ARG A 775 -49.06 20.07 45.23
C ARG A 775 -49.63 20.05 43.81
N ILE A 776 -49.98 18.87 43.29
CA ILE A 776 -50.57 18.67 41.96
C ILE A 776 -51.99 18.13 42.07
N HIS A 777 -52.93 18.69 41.32
CA HIS A 777 -54.34 18.28 41.31
C HIS A 777 -54.62 17.29 40.18
N LEU A 778 -55.37 16.23 40.50
CA LEU A 778 -55.74 15.14 39.61
C LEU A 778 -57.26 15.06 39.44
N ASP A 779 -57.72 14.62 38.27
CA ASP A 779 -59.14 14.62 37.88
C ASP A 779 -60.04 13.70 38.73
N PHE A 780 -59.47 12.69 39.38
CA PHE A 780 -60.22 11.74 40.19
C PHE A 780 -59.59 11.56 41.56
N ARG A 781 -60.43 11.26 42.56
CA ARG A 781 -59.95 10.84 43.88
C ARG A 781 -59.10 9.59 43.71
N TYR A 782 -57.87 9.64 44.22
CA TYR A 782 -57.05 8.45 44.35
C TYR A 782 -57.60 7.62 45.50
N ILE A 783 -57.97 6.37 45.23
CA ILE A 783 -58.38 5.41 46.24
C ILE A 783 -57.20 4.45 46.41
N PRO A 784 -56.40 4.57 47.49
CA PRO A 784 -55.25 3.70 47.72
C PRO A 784 -55.69 2.25 47.94
N GLY A 785 -54.80 1.30 47.66
CA GLY A 785 -54.96 -0.06 48.16
C GLY A 785 -54.83 -0.11 49.70
N PRO A 786 -55.20 -1.23 50.36
CA PRO A 786 -55.29 -1.32 51.82
C PRO A 786 -54.02 -0.93 52.60
N ASP A 787 -52.86 -0.96 51.96
CA ASP A 787 -51.56 -0.70 52.59
C ASP A 787 -50.92 0.65 52.21
N ASP A 788 -51.61 1.49 51.42
CA ASP A 788 -51.01 2.67 50.77
C ASP A 788 -51.25 4.00 51.52
N THR A 789 -51.34 3.99 52.86
CA THR A 789 -51.45 5.23 53.66
C THR A 789 -50.12 5.77 54.20
N GLU A 790 -48.99 5.23 53.75
CA GLU A 790 -47.64 5.72 54.07
C GLU A 790 -46.89 6.16 52.81
N PHE A 791 -45.77 6.88 52.98
CA PHE A 791 -44.99 7.49 51.89
C PHE A 791 -44.57 6.47 50.80
N VAL A 792 -45.35 6.34 49.73
CA VAL A 792 -45.06 5.37 48.68
C VAL A 792 -44.05 5.95 47.69
N LYS A 793 -42.99 5.18 47.39
CA LYS A 793 -42.12 5.42 46.24
C LYS A 793 -42.85 4.99 44.97
N VAL A 794 -43.80 5.83 44.56
CA VAL A 794 -44.59 5.61 43.35
C VAL A 794 -43.74 5.97 42.15
N TYR A 795 -43.51 5.01 41.26
CA TYR A 795 -42.93 5.29 39.95
C TYR A 795 -43.98 6.04 39.13
N GLY A 796 -43.83 7.36 39.06
CA GLY A 796 -44.64 8.22 38.22
C GLY A 796 -44.15 8.12 36.79
N TYR A 797 -45.04 7.95 35.81
CA TYR A 797 -44.69 8.07 34.41
C TYR A 797 -45.55 9.13 33.74
N LYS A 798 -44.93 10.11 33.10
CA LYS A 798 -45.60 11.09 32.26
C LYS A 798 -45.99 10.44 30.93
N LEU A 799 -47.29 10.23 30.71
CA LEU A 799 -47.82 9.68 29.45
C LEU A 799 -48.08 10.76 28.40
N GLY A 800 -48.05 12.04 28.80
CA GLY A 800 -48.38 13.18 27.94
C GLY A 800 -49.87 13.25 27.60
N ARG A 801 -50.22 14.01 26.56
CA ARG A 801 -51.61 14.04 26.05
C ARG A 801 -51.89 12.81 25.19
N LEU A 802 -52.89 12.04 25.57
CA LEU A 802 -53.30 10.84 24.85
C LEU A 802 -54.26 11.18 23.71
N THR A 803 -54.23 10.40 22.63
CA THR A 803 -55.22 10.52 21.53
C THR A 803 -56.58 9.96 21.95
N ASN A 804 -57.70 10.43 21.37
CA ASN A 804 -59.06 9.91 21.65
C ASN A 804 -59.18 8.38 21.63
N ARG A 805 -58.41 7.70 20.77
CA ARG A 805 -58.41 6.23 20.67
C ARG A 805 -57.67 5.57 21.84
N GLN A 806 -56.57 6.16 22.30
CA GLN A 806 -55.82 5.73 23.49
C GLN A 806 -56.57 6.08 24.77
N GLU A 807 -57.25 7.22 24.82
CA GLU A 807 -58.14 7.61 25.90
C GLU A 807 -59.31 6.63 26.07
N LYS A 808 -59.90 6.16 24.95
CA LYS A 808 -60.90 5.08 24.98
C LYS A 808 -60.35 3.78 25.54
N LEU A 809 -59.11 3.40 25.19
CA LEU A 809 -58.44 2.21 25.75
C LEU A 809 -58.18 2.37 27.25
N LEU A 810 -57.88 3.59 27.70
CA LEU A 810 -57.61 3.90 29.10
C LEU A 810 -58.91 3.95 29.93
N ASN A 811 -59.99 4.54 29.41
CA ASN A 811 -61.29 4.60 30.09
C ASN A 811 -61.99 3.22 30.15
N ASN A 812 -61.75 2.32 29.19
CA ASN A 812 -62.25 0.95 29.24
C ASN A 812 -61.48 0.04 30.22
N SER A 813 -60.39 0.51 30.83
CA SER A 813 -59.52 -0.33 31.68
C SER A 813 -59.97 -0.49 33.15
N ARG A 814 -61.20 -0.08 33.50
CA ARG A 814 -61.76 -0.27 34.85
C ARG A 814 -62.47 -1.62 35.09
N GLY A 815 -62.45 -2.50 34.11
CA GLY A 815 -62.68 -3.92 34.30
C GLY A 815 -61.74 -4.67 33.37
N VAL A 816 -61.31 -5.85 33.80
CA VAL A 816 -60.60 -6.88 33.04
C VAL A 816 -59.15 -7.13 33.50
N ILE A 817 -59.07 -7.90 34.60
CA ILE A 817 -58.37 -9.18 34.55
C ILE A 817 -59.11 -10.02 33.51
N ASP A 818 -58.39 -10.56 32.51
CA ASP A 818 -58.86 -11.43 31.41
C ASP A 818 -59.40 -10.81 30.10
N ILE A 819 -58.52 -10.16 29.30
CA ILE A 819 -58.66 -10.27 27.83
C ILE A 819 -57.53 -11.19 27.38
N GLY A 820 -57.91 -12.45 27.17
CA GLY A 820 -57.03 -13.45 26.61
C GLY A 820 -56.33 -12.97 25.33
N MET A 821 -55.15 -13.53 25.09
CA MET A 821 -54.27 -13.30 23.93
C MET A 821 -54.92 -13.59 22.54
N GLY A 822 -56.24 -13.66 22.43
CA GLY A 822 -56.99 -14.01 21.21
C GLY A 822 -57.12 -12.86 20.21
N GLY A 823 -57.45 -11.63 20.66
CA GLY A 823 -57.78 -10.52 19.75
C GLY A 823 -56.58 -9.81 19.09
N ILE A 824 -55.39 -9.90 19.71
CA ILE A 824 -54.16 -9.29 19.18
C ILE A 824 -53.52 -10.18 18.09
N LYS A 825 -53.82 -11.49 18.09
CA LYS A 825 -53.22 -12.45 17.15
C LYS A 825 -53.63 -12.22 15.69
N GLU A 826 -54.84 -11.78 15.39
CA GLU A 826 -55.26 -11.61 13.98
C GLU A 826 -54.73 -10.34 13.31
N LYS A 827 -54.69 -9.20 14.02
CA LYS A 827 -54.10 -7.96 13.48
C LYS A 827 -52.57 -7.98 13.51
N ALA A 828 -51.95 -8.65 14.49
CA ALA A 828 -50.50 -8.87 14.49
C ALA A 828 -50.06 -9.89 13.41
N LYS A 829 -50.88 -10.89 13.05
CA LYS A 829 -50.58 -11.80 11.93
C LYS A 829 -50.41 -11.06 10.59
N GLY A 830 -51.13 -9.95 10.37
CA GLY A 830 -50.96 -9.09 9.20
C GLY A 830 -49.58 -8.41 9.16
N LEU A 831 -49.18 -7.73 10.25
CA LEU A 831 -47.87 -7.07 10.36
C LEU A 831 -46.68 -8.05 10.42
N VAL A 832 -46.89 -9.26 10.96
CA VAL A 832 -45.88 -10.33 10.97
C VAL A 832 -45.61 -10.82 9.55
N LYS A 833 -46.63 -10.97 8.70
CA LYS A 833 -46.42 -11.46 7.33
C LYS A 833 -45.62 -10.48 6.47
N GLU A 834 -45.84 -9.18 6.67
CA GLU A 834 -45.17 -8.10 5.94
C GLU A 834 -43.71 -7.92 6.41
N LYS A 835 -43.47 -7.82 7.73
CA LYS A 835 -42.11 -7.63 8.27
C LYS A 835 -41.24 -8.89 8.33
N LEU A 836 -41.84 -10.09 8.40
CA LEU A 836 -41.11 -11.34 8.22
C LEU A 836 -40.73 -11.53 6.75
N GLY A 837 -41.52 -10.99 5.81
CA GLY A 837 -41.17 -10.85 4.40
C GLY A 837 -39.95 -9.95 4.19
N ASP A 838 -39.90 -8.77 4.83
CA ASP A 838 -38.75 -7.85 4.76
C ASP A 838 -37.48 -8.40 5.43
N ALA A 839 -37.63 -9.15 6.52
CA ALA A 839 -36.51 -9.81 7.21
C ALA A 839 -36.00 -11.07 6.48
N LEU A 840 -36.87 -11.75 5.71
CA LEU A 840 -36.46 -12.83 4.81
C LEU A 840 -35.85 -12.27 3.51
N ALA A 841 -36.33 -11.13 3.01
CA ALA A 841 -35.75 -10.44 1.85
C ALA A 841 -34.34 -9.89 2.13
N THR A 842 -34.08 -9.39 3.34
CA THR A 842 -32.71 -8.96 3.74
C THR A 842 -31.75 -10.14 3.92
N TYR A 843 -32.24 -11.32 4.29
CA TYR A 843 -31.46 -12.57 4.31
C TYR A 843 -31.24 -13.14 2.88
N GLU A 844 -32.16 -12.91 1.95
CA GLU A 844 -32.01 -13.22 0.52
C GLU A 844 -31.04 -12.27 -0.20
N VAL A 845 -30.86 -11.03 0.29
CA VAL A 845 -29.93 -10.05 -0.25
C VAL A 845 -28.49 -10.25 0.27
N GLU A 846 -28.31 -10.65 1.53
CA GLU A 846 -26.98 -11.01 2.07
C GLU A 846 -26.47 -12.36 1.54
N SER A 847 -27.36 -13.29 1.20
CA SER A 847 -27.00 -14.51 0.45
C SER A 847 -26.70 -14.24 -1.04
N ARG A 848 -27.22 -13.14 -1.62
CA ARG A 848 -26.83 -12.65 -2.96
C ARG A 848 -25.50 -11.89 -3.01
N PHE A 849 -25.04 -11.31 -1.89
CA PHE A 849 -23.68 -10.74 -1.80
C PHE A 849 -22.57 -11.80 -1.68
N ALA A 850 -22.91 -13.01 -1.24
CA ALA A 850 -22.02 -14.18 -1.34
C ALA A 850 -21.99 -14.79 -2.76
N ALA A 851 -22.99 -14.53 -3.60
CA ALA A 851 -23.04 -14.97 -5.00
C ALA A 851 -22.34 -14.00 -5.98
N LEU A 852 -22.08 -12.75 -5.59
CA LEU A 852 -21.41 -11.72 -6.42
C LEU A 852 -19.87 -11.68 -6.31
N LYS A 853 -19.27 -12.54 -5.47
CA LYS A 853 -17.83 -12.89 -5.55
C LYS A 853 -17.53 -14.08 -6.47
N GLY A 854 -18.56 -14.64 -7.13
CA GLY A 854 -18.46 -15.79 -8.04
C GLY A 854 -18.85 -15.53 -9.50
N MET A 855 -19.09 -14.28 -9.92
CA MET A 855 -19.44 -13.95 -11.32
C MET A 855 -18.64 -12.78 -11.91
N ALA A 856 -17.36 -12.71 -11.55
CA ALA A 856 -16.30 -12.20 -12.42
C ALA A 856 -15.13 -13.17 -12.18
N SER A 857 -15.03 -14.28 -12.87
CA SER A 857 -14.95 -14.36 -14.33
C SER A 857 -15.25 -15.79 -14.80
N GLU A 858 -16.20 -15.97 -15.71
CA GLU A 858 -16.11 -17.09 -16.67
C GLU A 858 -16.95 -16.78 -17.92
N LYS A 859 -16.30 -16.09 -18.86
CA LYS A 859 -16.12 -16.68 -20.18
C LYS A 859 -14.61 -16.76 -20.39
N VAL A 860 -13.98 -17.84 -20.82
CA VAL A 860 -14.35 -19.20 -21.29
C VAL A 860 -13.01 -19.61 -21.99
N GLU A 861 -12.44 -20.80 -21.97
CA GLU A 861 -12.85 -22.20 -21.84
C GLU A 861 -11.54 -23.01 -21.76
N GLY A 862 -11.57 -24.22 -21.21
CA GLY A 862 -10.48 -25.17 -21.47
C GLY A 862 -10.31 -26.34 -20.52
N THR A 863 -11.39 -27.09 -20.27
CA THR A 863 -11.42 -28.55 -20.06
C THR A 863 -10.35 -29.24 -19.20
N LYS A 864 -10.82 -29.76 -18.05
CA LYS A 864 -10.74 -31.16 -17.57
C LYS A 864 -9.43 -31.95 -17.70
N GLY A 865 -9.06 -32.52 -16.55
CA GLY A 865 -8.26 -33.74 -16.39
C GLY A 865 -6.87 -33.40 -15.88
N VAL A 866 -6.36 -33.95 -14.77
CA VAL A 866 -6.33 -35.36 -14.40
C VAL A 866 -5.73 -35.45 -12.97
N LEU A 867 -6.28 -36.34 -12.13
CA LEU A 867 -5.67 -37.12 -11.03
C LEU A 867 -4.72 -36.47 -9.97
N GLU A 868 -5.06 -36.80 -8.72
CA GLU A 868 -4.16 -37.42 -7.70
C GLU A 868 -3.15 -36.62 -6.82
N LYS A 869 -3.30 -36.91 -5.52
CA LYS A 869 -2.29 -37.24 -4.47
C LYS A 869 -1.53 -36.12 -3.74
N GLY A 870 -1.56 -36.27 -2.40
CA GLY A 870 -0.53 -35.85 -1.43
C GLY A 870 -0.69 -34.40 -0.94
N GLY A 871 -0.72 -34.05 0.35
CA GLY A 871 -0.11 -34.70 1.50
C GLY A 871 0.92 -33.74 2.12
N LYS A 872 0.75 -33.45 3.43
CA LYS A 872 1.71 -32.79 4.34
C LYS A 872 1.99 -31.30 4.07
N TRP A 873 1.79 -30.46 5.10
CA TRP A 873 2.50 -29.20 5.46
C TRP A 873 1.56 -28.29 6.28
N LYS A 874 1.40 -28.57 7.59
CA LYS A 874 0.93 -27.62 8.63
C LYS A 874 0.94 -28.25 10.03
N LYS A 875 2.12 -28.71 10.48
CA LYS A 875 2.34 -29.24 11.84
C LYS A 875 3.62 -28.70 12.52
N LYS A 876 4.09 -27.50 12.16
CA LYS A 876 5.30 -26.88 12.73
C LYS A 876 5.11 -25.41 13.11
N LEU A 877 4.06 -25.11 13.90
CA LEU A 877 3.81 -23.75 14.43
C LEU A 877 3.04 -23.75 15.77
N LYS A 878 3.24 -24.78 16.59
CA LYS A 878 2.57 -24.94 17.90
C LYS A 878 3.48 -25.49 19.02
N SER A 879 4.79 -25.25 18.93
CA SER A 879 5.80 -25.74 19.89
C SER A 879 6.80 -24.67 20.38
N LYS A 880 6.48 -23.37 20.28
CA LYS A 880 7.36 -22.29 20.79
C LYS A 880 6.62 -21.24 21.62
N ALA A 881 5.76 -21.72 22.53
CA ALA A 881 5.01 -20.88 23.48
C ALA A 881 4.80 -21.60 24.83
N ARG A 882 5.82 -22.32 25.31
CA ARG A 882 5.75 -23.08 26.57
C ARG A 882 7.07 -23.12 27.37
N LEU A 883 7.86 -22.04 27.31
CA LEU A 883 9.11 -21.92 28.06
C LEU A 883 9.34 -20.46 28.53
N LEU A 884 8.35 -19.88 29.21
CA LEU A 884 8.49 -18.66 30.01
C LEU A 884 7.39 -18.66 31.08
N GLY A 885 7.58 -19.51 32.08
CA GLY A 885 6.64 -19.72 33.16
C GLY A 885 7.21 -20.63 34.24
N SER A 886 8.41 -20.33 34.74
CA SER A 886 9.02 -21.06 35.86
C SER A 886 10.05 -20.23 36.62
N VAL A 887 9.64 -19.10 37.20
CA VAL A 887 10.26 -18.56 38.43
C VAL A 887 9.14 -17.93 39.25
N LEU A 888 9.05 -18.28 40.54
CA LEU A 888 8.11 -17.84 41.58
C LEU A 888 6.85 -18.70 41.81
N GLY A 889 7.04 -19.83 42.51
CA GLY A 889 6.53 -19.97 43.88
C GLY A 889 5.22 -20.73 44.16
N LYS A 890 5.40 -21.82 44.94
CA LYS A 890 4.60 -22.31 46.09
C LYS A 890 3.57 -23.43 45.90
N GLU A 891 3.96 -24.58 46.46
CA GLU A 891 3.37 -25.30 47.62
C GLU A 891 2.01 -26.01 47.49
N TYR A 892 2.09 -27.30 47.89
CA TYR A 892 1.12 -28.21 48.53
C TYR A 892 0.28 -29.19 47.68
N ASP A 893 0.70 -30.47 47.83
CA ASP A 893 -0.01 -31.72 48.15
C ASP A 893 -1.12 -32.26 47.24
N ASP A 894 -0.93 -33.48 46.72
CA ASP A 894 -1.55 -34.71 47.26
C ASP A 894 -1.20 -35.93 46.36
N ASP A 895 -0.55 -36.91 47.01
CA ASP A 895 -0.61 -38.38 46.90
C ASP A 895 -1.13 -39.08 45.63
N LEU A 896 -0.35 -40.10 45.20
CA LEU A 896 -0.74 -41.51 44.97
C LEU A 896 0.09 -42.16 43.84
N ASP A 897 1.14 -42.84 44.27
CA ASP A 897 1.44 -44.28 44.07
C ASP A 897 1.22 -45.00 42.72
N ASP A 898 2.21 -45.87 42.48
CA ASP A 898 2.19 -47.16 41.80
C ASP A 898 2.51 -47.26 40.30
N ASP A 899 3.75 -47.77 40.11
CA ASP A 899 4.05 -49.06 39.45
C ASP A 899 4.42 -49.13 37.96
N GLU A 900 5.73 -49.36 37.78
CA GLU A 900 6.29 -50.63 37.29
C GLU A 900 5.94 -51.08 35.85
N HIS A 901 6.89 -50.95 34.91
CA HIS A 901 7.58 -52.09 34.25
C HIS A 901 8.39 -51.68 32.99
N LYS A 902 9.69 -51.99 33.03
CA LYS A 902 10.59 -52.37 31.90
C LYS A 902 10.32 -53.88 31.57
N PRO A 903 10.81 -54.56 30.49
CA PRO A 903 12.10 -54.34 29.81
C PRO A 903 12.24 -54.74 28.29
N SER A 904 13.42 -54.39 27.75
CA SER A 904 14.33 -55.18 26.86
C SER A 904 14.13 -55.34 25.33
N GLY A 905 15.26 -55.13 24.62
CA GLY A 905 15.69 -55.81 23.36
C GLY A 905 15.91 -54.88 22.14
N LYS A 906 17.07 -54.21 21.95
CA LYS A 906 18.28 -54.60 21.16
C LYS A 906 17.99 -55.05 19.71
N ILE A 907 18.64 -54.63 18.61
CA ILE A 907 19.76 -53.75 18.19
C ILE A 907 19.59 -53.58 16.66
N GLN A 908 19.86 -52.41 16.09
CA GLN A 908 20.63 -52.27 14.84
C GLN A 908 21.06 -50.81 14.64
N GLU A 909 22.35 -50.64 14.42
CA GLU A 909 23.06 -49.38 14.20
C GLU A 909 22.79 -48.88 12.78
N GLU A 910 22.21 -47.69 12.68
CA GLU A 910 22.28 -46.83 11.50
C GLU A 910 22.83 -45.48 11.99
N GLU A 911 23.91 -45.02 11.36
CA GLU A 911 24.56 -43.73 11.62
C GLU A 911 23.57 -42.61 11.26
N GLU A 912 22.91 -42.05 12.27
CA GLU A 912 22.11 -40.83 12.16
C GLU A 912 23.03 -39.61 12.16
N GLU A 913 22.94 -38.79 11.10
CA GLU A 913 23.47 -37.43 11.07
C GLU A 913 22.89 -36.64 12.26
N GLU A 914 23.77 -36.21 13.17
CA GLU A 914 23.44 -35.36 14.31
C GLU A 914 22.79 -34.05 13.84
N GLU A 915 21.46 -33.92 13.97
CA GLU A 915 20.80 -32.61 13.93
C GLU A 915 21.18 -31.85 15.21
N GLU A 916 22.16 -30.97 15.11
CA GLU A 916 22.59 -30.07 16.18
C GLU A 916 21.40 -29.25 16.75
N ASP A 917 21.24 -29.32 18.08
CA ASP A 917 20.18 -28.64 18.82
C ASP A 917 20.30 -27.11 18.65
N PRO A 918 19.26 -26.40 18.17
CA PRO A 918 19.27 -24.94 18.07
C PRO A 918 19.41 -24.22 19.43
N ALA A 919 19.28 -24.92 20.57
CA ALA A 919 19.65 -24.41 21.89
C ALA A 919 21.17 -24.49 22.16
N LEU A 920 21.88 -25.46 21.57
CA LEU A 920 23.34 -25.57 21.64
C LEU A 920 24.02 -24.54 20.74
N ILE A 921 23.46 -24.25 19.56
CA ILE A 921 23.92 -23.17 18.68
C ILE A 921 23.67 -21.81 19.33
N LEU A 922 22.53 -21.60 20.00
CA LEU A 922 22.27 -20.36 20.74
C LEU A 922 23.13 -20.25 22.01
N ALA A 923 23.49 -21.37 22.66
CA ALA A 923 24.41 -21.38 23.80
C ALA A 923 25.87 -21.16 23.37
N GLN A 924 26.28 -21.67 22.21
CA GLN A 924 27.59 -21.39 21.60
C GLN A 924 27.68 -19.97 21.04
N GLU A 925 26.59 -19.42 20.47
CA GLU A 925 26.51 -18.01 20.05
C GLU A 925 26.44 -17.05 21.24
N LEU A 926 25.81 -17.43 22.36
CA LEU A 926 25.82 -16.66 23.61
C LEU A 926 27.14 -16.78 24.39
N ALA A 927 27.82 -17.93 24.32
CA ALA A 927 29.17 -18.10 24.87
C ALA A 927 30.21 -17.34 24.03
N ALA A 928 30.11 -17.34 22.70
CA ALA A 928 30.96 -16.53 21.82
C ALA A 928 30.66 -15.02 21.94
N ALA A 929 29.41 -14.65 22.23
CA ALA A 929 29.05 -13.26 22.54
C ALA A 929 29.47 -12.84 23.97
N ALA A 930 29.67 -13.79 24.90
CA ALA A 930 30.26 -13.54 26.21
C ALA A 930 31.79 -13.40 26.14
N GLU A 931 32.48 -14.19 25.31
CA GLU A 931 33.92 -14.04 25.08
C GLU A 931 34.27 -12.76 24.31
N MET A 932 33.37 -12.23 23.46
CA MET A 932 33.57 -10.92 22.80
C MET A 932 33.17 -9.71 23.66
N ASN A 933 32.63 -9.92 24.87
CA ASN A 933 32.29 -8.84 25.81
C ASN A 933 33.18 -8.82 27.07
N GLU A 934 34.13 -9.75 27.21
CA GLU A 934 35.22 -9.66 28.19
C GLU A 934 36.42 -8.80 27.71
N GLU A 935 36.48 -8.42 26.43
CA GLU A 935 37.51 -7.49 25.92
C GLU A 935 37.04 -6.01 25.79
N ASN A 936 35.82 -5.65 26.21
CA ASN A 936 35.34 -4.26 26.05
C ASN A 936 34.57 -3.66 27.24
N THR A 937 34.65 -4.28 28.43
CA THR A 937 34.21 -3.68 29.69
C THR A 937 35.23 -3.89 30.82
N LEU A 938 36.50 -3.59 30.53
CA LEU A 938 37.51 -3.27 31.54
C LEU A 938 38.22 -1.93 31.24
N GLU A 939 37.52 -0.93 30.68
CA GLU A 939 38.00 0.46 30.65
C GLU A 939 36.82 1.44 30.84
N SER A 940 36.29 1.55 32.06
CA SER A 940 35.65 2.79 32.57
C SER A 940 35.11 2.65 34.00
N ASN A 941 35.92 2.17 34.94
CA ASN A 941 35.80 2.53 36.37
C ASN A 941 37.07 2.12 37.14
N ALA A 942 38.15 2.91 36.99
CA ALA A 942 39.28 2.94 37.92
C ALA A 942 40.11 4.21 37.70
N GLU A 943 39.67 5.35 38.24
CA GLU A 943 40.62 6.35 38.72
C GLU A 943 40.81 6.08 40.21
N GLY A 944 42.02 5.66 40.62
CA GLY A 944 42.36 5.67 42.04
C GLY A 944 43.57 4.87 42.55
N GLN A 945 44.16 3.92 41.80
CA GLN A 945 45.37 3.24 42.29
C GLN A 945 46.32 2.86 41.16
N LEU A 946 47.50 3.48 41.16
CA LEU A 946 48.57 3.22 40.21
C LEU A 946 49.20 1.84 40.46
N PRO A 947 49.70 1.14 39.42
CA PRO A 947 50.30 -0.20 39.56
C PRO A 947 51.51 -0.18 40.51
N PRO A 948 51.84 -1.28 41.21
CA PRO A 948 53.03 -1.35 42.06
C PRO A 948 54.31 -1.17 41.24
N LEU A 949 55.31 -0.49 41.81
CA LEU A 949 56.59 -0.22 41.14
C LEU A 949 57.34 -1.52 40.84
N PRO A 950 58.10 -1.61 39.73
CA PRO A 950 58.94 -2.76 39.44
C PRO A 950 59.95 -3.02 40.56
N GLU A 951 60.37 -4.28 40.71
CA GLU A 951 61.30 -4.71 41.76
C GLU A 951 62.58 -3.84 41.71
N ASN A 952 63.02 -3.35 42.88
CA ASN A 952 64.16 -2.43 43.08
C ASN A 952 63.96 -0.96 42.67
N TRP A 953 62.75 -0.52 42.32
CA TRP A 953 62.42 0.90 42.13
C TRP A 953 61.67 1.51 43.32
N GLN A 954 62.08 2.72 43.72
CA GLN A 954 61.50 3.47 44.83
C GLN A 954 61.11 4.89 44.39
N GLU A 955 60.01 5.43 44.90
CA GLU A 955 59.57 6.81 44.61
C GLU A 955 60.02 7.80 45.70
N TYR A 956 60.42 8.98 45.25
CA TYR A 956 60.87 10.10 46.08
C TYR A 956 60.21 11.39 45.59
N TYR A 957 59.79 12.27 46.50
CA TYR A 957 59.16 13.54 46.16
C TYR A 957 60.19 14.68 46.22
N ASP A 958 60.31 15.47 45.14
CA ASP A 958 61.15 16.67 45.12
C ASP A 958 60.30 17.94 45.26
N ASP A 959 60.45 18.60 46.41
CA ASP A 959 59.75 19.85 46.75
C ASP A 959 60.07 21.00 45.78
N THR A 960 61.23 20.99 45.13
CA THR A 960 61.68 22.05 44.21
C THR A 960 60.96 21.97 42.87
N HIS A 961 60.63 20.77 42.43
CA HIS A 961 59.92 20.50 41.18
C HIS A 961 58.44 20.14 41.38
N GLN A 962 58.00 20.03 42.64
CA GLN A 962 56.64 19.64 43.04
C GLN A 962 56.15 18.39 42.28
N ALA A 963 57.05 17.41 42.15
CA ALA A 963 56.81 16.18 41.41
C ALA A 963 57.58 15.01 42.02
N TYR A 964 57.04 13.80 41.87
CA TYR A 964 57.72 12.57 42.23
C TYR A 964 58.75 12.19 41.16
N TYR A 965 59.91 11.68 41.58
CA TYR A 965 60.89 11.00 40.74
C TYR A 965 61.16 9.60 41.31
N TYR A 966 61.68 8.72 40.46
CA TYR A 966 61.83 7.29 40.74
C TYR A 966 63.30 6.92 40.63
N TYR A 967 63.78 6.14 41.59
CA TYR A 967 65.18 5.75 41.70
C TYR A 967 65.30 4.23 41.79
N ASN A 968 66.17 3.66 40.96
CA ASN A 968 66.50 2.24 41.01
C ASN A 968 67.67 1.99 41.97
N VAL A 969 67.44 1.17 42.98
CA VAL A 969 68.39 0.91 44.08
C VAL A 969 69.57 0.05 43.62
N GLU A 970 69.41 -0.77 42.58
CA GLU A 970 70.48 -1.62 42.04
C GLU A 970 71.27 -0.96 40.90
N THR A 971 70.60 -0.25 39.98
CA THR A 971 71.28 0.37 38.82
C THR A 971 71.71 1.81 39.05
N THR A 972 71.30 2.43 40.16
CA THR A 972 71.53 3.85 40.51
C THR A 972 70.95 4.87 39.52
N GLU A 973 70.00 4.43 38.70
CA GLU A 973 69.35 5.28 37.70
C GLU A 973 68.17 6.06 38.29
N THR A 974 68.04 7.35 37.96
CA THR A 974 66.92 8.22 38.36
C THR A 974 66.08 8.64 37.16
N THR A 975 64.76 8.54 37.26
CA THR A 975 63.82 8.98 36.21
C THR A 975 62.69 9.81 36.79
N TRP A 976 62.27 10.86 36.08
CA TRP A 976 61.11 11.69 36.44
C TRP A 976 59.78 11.12 35.92
N GLU A 977 59.88 10.14 35.03
CA GLU A 977 58.75 9.36 34.55
C GLU A 977 58.72 8.03 35.31
N ARG A 978 57.52 7.63 35.74
CA ARG A 978 57.30 6.42 36.54
C ARG A 978 57.68 5.18 35.71
N PRO A 979 58.69 4.41 36.13
CA PRO A 979 59.10 3.22 35.43
C PRO A 979 57.96 2.21 35.48
N ILE A 980 57.66 1.63 34.32
CA ILE A 980 56.55 0.70 34.09
C ILE A 980 57.04 -0.72 34.32
#